data_AF-A0A3N0BJD8-F1
#
_entry.id   AF-A0A3N0BJD8-F1
#
_cell.length_a   1.000
_cell.length_b   1.000
_cell.length_c   1.000
_cell.angle_alpha   90.00
_cell.angle_beta   90.00
_cell.angle_gamma   90.00
#
_symmetry.space_group_name_H-M   'P 1'
#
loop_
_entity.id
_entity.type
_entity.pdbx_description
1 polymer ?
#
loop_
_entity_poly.entity_id
_entity_poly.type
_entity_poly.pdbx_seq_one_letter_code
_entity_poly.pdbx_strand_id
1 'polypeptide(L)'
;MFRLREPHVDAGVDVRVTNNSWTLGQAQGRSIDLAVTEIGRQGAVSVFGSGNSTYDSDAAGSTTSTLADNPYAVVVDSIDPTGDLSVFTQFGETSTDVMAPGSTILSTYATGEANAEGCVEGPRYLGEEDAAAVLYESFDGKSHAADGVDMSGFARFADPDAVETCKVVEGGRRFDGDAALELSYSPKAAEDGVMMFAKSGEVDLSGQIAKPTHLSIRFTATAEVGSASILPIFGIAVRTVGGGWAEPATKGDEFGSGGDSWAGFSGKLPDDVDWAHFQVELRYGVNSFSAVGGTNDLWSCVPGTLVVDSIGLGSDLVPYIYQQGTSMACPAVAGAAAVIAGQGLDRVSSNDPAKKAEKLAALVKGAAVPDARYEGLCSTAGRATVDGAASPGPAITEVVDGSDAVAVRGYFMPAGTVVLVDGAPAAVSARTDLGDGKAELTVQKPEGFMGGQAIVRAEASGKRASHRADLGKRADTTYYDQTDLPIPGELDEWESWQLVGFGGDVYCLPRASVFAGEKSYNHVLRYDPDEEAWGEVPLPAGTIDGIDLSSGAADVTGATLDGALVLQLLGKKNGTGAPCFVRYAADGTWEGLDLKLPDQSEALSFSTLASDGAHLYLFGGFGKNGDSAAVYRADLKTGVFKEAGALSTGRIQPLVAYGNGLFAVSGGVSLELQGGGVPGAELLRPREGALDAAVGGQAPEGWLESAPVDFSALVTETGQLSYAPGAVAGGFALVGPTSDDGASDTYLLPVGEGSRATAYGKKASQQALLAPAATAYRGRFYVLTASQNEPYRVFSATAMDTPAQPGDAEIAPEPEPVPEPEPVPEKPASPPIPDTSGATPKALASTGDPIAAPPFLLAAIAACLTAAASGRALSRTRPTSTRAGTRRGRS
;
A
#
# COMPACT_ATOMS: atom_id res chain seq x y z
N MET A 1 -1.15 22.78 -11.99
CA MET A 1 -1.40 23.82 -10.96
C MET A 1 -2.76 23.58 -10.32
N PHE A 2 -2.80 22.85 -9.21
CA PHE A 2 -4.02 22.57 -8.46
C PHE A 2 -4.62 23.89 -7.94
N ARG A 3 -5.80 24.29 -8.42
CA ARG A 3 -6.62 25.25 -7.69
C ARG A 3 -7.30 24.50 -6.56
N LEU A 4 -6.60 24.36 -5.43
CA LEU A 4 -7.27 24.11 -4.17
C LEU A 4 -8.33 25.22 -4.03
N ARG A 5 -9.61 24.84 -4.00
CA ARG A 5 -10.66 25.74 -3.51
C ARG A 5 -10.15 26.27 -2.18
N GLU A 6 -10.19 27.59 -1.96
CA GLU A 6 -9.77 28.27 -0.72
C GLU A 6 -9.87 27.30 0.46
N PRO A 7 -8.75 26.73 0.96
CA PRO A 7 -8.79 25.87 2.13
C PRO A 7 -9.59 26.56 3.23
N HIS A 8 -10.28 25.81 4.10
CA HIS A 8 -11.02 26.41 5.21
C HIS A 8 -10.16 27.37 6.06
N VAL A 9 -8.83 27.19 6.04
CA VAL A 9 -7.82 28.10 6.56
C VAL A 9 -7.91 29.50 5.91
N ASP A 10 -7.99 29.59 4.59
CA ASP A 10 -8.19 30.84 3.83
C ASP A 10 -9.57 31.46 4.10
N ALA A 11 -10.57 30.63 4.44
CA ALA A 11 -11.89 31.08 4.87
C ALA A 11 -11.93 31.59 6.33
N GLY A 12 -10.79 31.63 7.04
CA GLY A 12 -10.68 32.14 8.40
C GLY A 12 -11.14 31.16 9.48
N VAL A 13 -11.32 29.88 9.15
CA VAL A 13 -11.56 28.80 10.13
C VAL A 13 -10.22 28.35 10.69
N ASP A 14 -10.12 28.26 12.01
CA ASP A 14 -8.88 27.84 12.71
C ASP A 14 -8.67 26.33 12.59
N VAL A 15 -8.28 25.86 11.40
CA VAL A 15 -7.92 24.47 11.15
C VAL A 15 -6.46 24.27 11.56
N ARG A 16 -6.24 23.59 12.69
CA ARG A 16 -4.89 23.28 13.21
C ARG A 16 -4.37 21.90 12.77
N VAL A 17 -5.28 20.97 12.48
CA VAL A 17 -4.96 19.56 12.21
C VAL A 17 -5.91 19.00 11.15
N THR A 18 -5.40 18.24 10.19
CA THR A 18 -6.19 17.46 9.23
C THR A 18 -6.03 15.97 9.51
N ASN A 19 -7.15 15.25 9.58
CA ASN A 19 -7.17 13.80 9.67
C ASN A 19 -7.27 13.17 8.28
N ASN A 20 -6.19 12.58 7.79
CA ASN A 20 -6.14 11.84 6.54
C ASN A 20 -6.16 10.34 6.85
N SER A 21 -7.35 9.80 7.14
CA SER A 21 -7.60 8.37 7.39
C SER A 21 -7.48 7.51 6.11
N TRP A 22 -6.57 7.88 5.22
CA TRP A 22 -6.29 7.22 3.95
C TRP A 22 -4.79 7.24 3.70
N THR A 23 -4.34 6.25 2.94
CA THR A 23 -3.03 6.19 2.32
C THR A 23 -3.25 5.62 0.93
N LEU A 24 -2.34 5.89 0.01
CA LEU A 24 -2.24 5.17 -1.25
C LEU A 24 -0.98 4.31 -1.18
N GLY A 25 -1.05 3.12 -1.80
CA GLY A 25 0.11 2.26 -2.05
C GLY A 25 1.15 2.94 -2.95
N GLN A 26 1.59 2.31 -4.04
CA GLN A 26 2.67 2.82 -4.92
C GLN A 26 2.25 4.04 -5.78
N ALA A 27 1.81 5.13 -5.16
CA ALA A 27 1.65 6.43 -5.79
C ALA A 27 2.95 7.25 -5.62
N GLN A 28 3.63 7.57 -6.71
CA GLN A 28 4.96 8.22 -6.68
C GLN A 28 4.91 9.75 -6.81
N GLY A 29 3.71 10.34 -6.85
CA GLY A 29 3.53 11.77 -7.08
C GLY A 29 3.94 12.60 -5.85
N ARG A 30 5.01 13.39 -5.97
CA ARG A 30 5.39 14.37 -4.91
C ARG A 30 4.37 15.50 -4.77
N SER A 31 3.37 15.55 -5.63
CA SER A 31 2.23 16.47 -5.52
C SER A 31 1.54 16.40 -4.15
N ILE A 32 1.46 15.22 -3.52
CA ILE A 32 0.91 15.07 -2.17
C ILE A 32 1.80 15.75 -1.14
N ASP A 33 3.10 15.49 -1.16
CA ASP A 33 4.09 16.14 -0.28
C ASP A 33 4.08 17.67 -0.43
N LEU A 34 4.03 18.16 -1.67
CA LEU A 34 3.94 19.60 -1.96
C LEU A 34 2.63 20.21 -1.43
N ALA A 35 1.50 19.50 -1.56
CA ALA A 35 0.23 19.95 -1.02
C ALA A 35 0.21 19.99 0.51
N VAL A 36 0.75 18.95 1.17
CA VAL A 36 0.91 18.90 2.63
C VAL A 36 1.84 20.02 3.11
N THR A 37 2.94 20.25 2.40
CA THR A 37 3.87 21.35 2.69
C THR A 37 3.18 22.71 2.60
N GLU A 38 2.34 22.94 1.59
CA GLU A 38 1.61 24.20 1.45
C GLU A 38 0.58 24.40 2.56
N ILE A 39 -0.18 23.36 2.91
CA ILE A 39 -1.11 23.36 4.05
C ILE A 39 -0.35 23.61 5.37
N GLY A 40 0.82 23.00 5.53
CA GLY A 40 1.73 23.15 6.66
C GLY A 40 2.21 24.59 6.84
N ARG A 41 2.61 25.24 5.75
CA ARG A 41 3.00 26.67 5.76
C ARG A 41 1.87 27.59 6.20
N GLN A 42 0.62 27.19 5.99
CA GLN A 42 -0.57 27.91 6.46
C GLN A 42 -0.94 27.59 7.92
N GLY A 43 -0.25 26.65 8.57
CA GLY A 43 -0.32 26.42 10.01
C GLY A 43 -1.05 25.17 10.44
N ALA A 44 -1.36 24.24 9.53
CA ALA A 44 -2.02 22.98 9.84
C ALA A 44 -1.06 21.78 9.76
N VAL A 45 -1.20 20.83 10.70
CA VAL A 45 -0.50 19.54 10.65
C VAL A 45 -1.38 18.51 9.96
N SER A 46 -0.79 17.67 9.10
CA SER A 46 -1.50 16.58 8.44
C SER A 46 -1.13 15.23 9.04
N VAL A 47 -2.14 14.55 9.59
CA VAL A 47 -1.97 13.20 10.16
C VAL A 47 -2.43 12.18 9.13
N PHE A 48 -1.62 11.17 8.85
CA PHE A 48 -1.90 10.10 7.89
C PHE A 48 -1.86 8.73 8.57
N GLY A 49 -2.71 7.79 8.15
CA GLY A 49 -2.54 6.38 8.52
C GLY A 49 -1.46 5.74 7.65
N SER A 50 -0.67 4.81 8.18
CA SER A 50 0.42 4.17 7.42
C SER A 50 -0.10 3.20 6.36
N GLY A 51 -1.11 2.42 6.69
CA GLY A 51 -1.86 1.56 5.77
C GLY A 51 -2.13 0.17 6.32
N ASN A 52 -2.90 -0.64 5.59
CA ASN A 52 -3.45 -1.92 6.09
C ASN A 52 -2.95 -3.11 5.26
N SER A 53 -1.64 -3.21 5.06
CA SER A 53 -1.03 -4.19 4.14
C SER A 53 0.23 -4.87 4.68
N THR A 54 0.56 -4.69 5.97
CA THR A 54 1.65 -5.42 6.68
C THR A 54 2.95 -5.53 5.90
N TYR A 55 3.59 -4.40 5.63
CA TYR A 55 4.92 -4.35 5.02
C TYR A 55 5.72 -3.14 5.50
N ASP A 56 7.03 -3.19 5.30
CA ASP A 56 7.95 -2.09 5.61
C ASP A 56 7.90 -1.01 4.52
N SER A 57 7.39 0.16 4.90
CA SER A 57 7.31 1.36 4.06
C SER A 57 8.67 2.01 3.78
N ASP A 58 9.73 1.64 4.51
CA ASP A 58 11.10 2.04 4.18
C ASP A 58 11.64 1.22 2.97
N ALA A 59 11.07 0.04 2.70
CA ALA A 59 11.49 -0.85 1.63
C ALA A 59 10.58 -0.79 0.38
N ALA A 60 9.27 -0.59 0.57
CA ALA A 60 8.30 -0.50 -0.51
C ALA A 60 7.65 0.90 -0.56
N GLY A 61 7.59 1.48 -1.77
CA GLY A 61 7.06 2.82 -1.96
C GLY A 61 5.58 2.93 -1.61
N SER A 62 5.26 3.91 -0.77
CA SER A 62 3.89 4.33 -0.47
C SER A 62 3.78 5.83 -0.19
N THR A 63 2.56 6.31 0.11
CA THR A 63 2.37 7.71 0.55
C THR A 63 3.21 8.06 1.78
N THR A 64 3.49 7.09 2.67
CA THR A 64 4.29 7.31 3.89
C THR A 64 5.74 7.65 3.54
N SER A 65 6.36 6.88 2.64
CA SER A 65 7.72 7.12 2.14
C SER A 65 7.85 8.48 1.42
N THR A 66 6.78 8.94 0.75
CA THR A 66 6.73 10.25 0.09
C THR A 66 6.71 11.41 1.09
N LEU A 67 6.18 11.18 2.30
CA LEU A 67 6.03 12.19 3.35
C LEU A 67 7.12 12.13 4.43
N ALA A 68 8.10 11.22 4.31
CA ALA A 68 9.10 10.97 5.35
C ALA A 68 9.91 12.22 5.74
N ASP A 69 10.23 13.08 4.76
CA ASP A 69 10.96 14.33 4.96
C ASP A 69 10.03 15.54 5.22
N ASN A 70 8.71 15.35 5.26
CA ASN A 70 7.76 16.44 5.43
C ASN A 70 7.62 16.83 6.91
N PRO A 71 8.03 18.06 7.32
CA PRO A 71 8.02 18.47 8.73
C PRO A 71 6.60 18.79 9.25
N TYR A 72 5.58 18.78 8.39
CA TYR A 72 4.18 19.05 8.72
C TYR A 72 3.32 17.78 8.72
N ALA A 73 3.91 16.63 8.43
CA ALA A 73 3.24 15.34 8.43
C ALA A 73 3.51 14.55 9.72
N VAL A 74 2.50 13.79 10.16
CA VAL A 74 2.63 12.74 11.16
C VAL A 74 2.00 11.46 10.60
N VAL A 75 2.78 10.39 10.49
CA VAL A 75 2.30 9.09 9.97
C VAL A 75 2.09 8.12 11.13
N VAL A 76 0.93 7.46 11.12
CA VAL A 76 0.41 6.71 12.27
C VAL A 76 0.22 5.24 11.94
N ASP A 77 0.88 4.41 12.73
CA ASP A 77 0.74 2.96 12.73
C ASP A 77 -0.34 2.51 13.72
N SER A 78 -0.85 1.30 13.52
CA SER A 78 -1.97 0.76 14.30
C SER A 78 -1.49 -0.28 15.30
N ILE A 79 -1.88 -0.09 16.56
CA ILE A 79 -1.80 -1.10 17.62
C ILE A 79 -3.19 -1.56 18.03
N ASP A 80 -3.21 -2.74 18.61
CA ASP A 80 -4.39 -3.40 19.09
C ASP A 80 -4.65 -3.09 20.59
N PRO A 81 -5.78 -3.55 21.17
CA PRO A 81 -6.09 -3.28 22.58
C PRO A 81 -5.08 -3.83 23.60
N THR A 82 -4.26 -4.82 23.23
CA THR A 82 -3.15 -5.34 24.07
C THR A 82 -1.88 -4.49 23.95
N GLY A 83 -1.86 -3.58 22.98
CA GLY A 83 -0.73 -2.75 22.61
C GLY A 83 0.23 -3.43 21.63
N ASP A 84 -0.08 -4.64 21.15
CA ASP A 84 0.70 -5.28 20.11
C ASP A 84 0.34 -4.68 18.74
N LEU A 85 1.17 -4.92 17.73
CA LEU A 85 0.90 -4.42 16.38
C LEU A 85 -0.43 -4.99 15.88
N SER A 86 -1.24 -4.14 15.25
CA SER A 86 -2.39 -4.64 14.51
C SER A 86 -1.89 -5.48 13.34
N VAL A 87 -2.47 -6.65 13.12
CA VAL A 87 -2.03 -7.63 12.10
C VAL A 87 -1.84 -7.04 10.70
N PHE A 88 -2.60 -6.00 10.35
CA PHE A 88 -2.59 -5.34 9.06
C PHE A 88 -1.66 -4.13 8.96
N THR A 89 -1.12 -3.61 10.08
CA THR A 89 -0.44 -2.30 10.07
C THR A 89 0.80 -2.32 9.18
N GLN A 90 0.94 -1.33 8.31
CA GLN A 90 2.24 -0.99 7.76
C GLN A 90 3.09 -0.33 8.86
N PHE A 91 4.40 -0.30 8.64
CA PHE A 91 5.39 0.23 9.57
C PHE A 91 6.62 0.73 8.78
N GLY A 92 7.51 1.46 9.44
CA GLY A 92 8.80 1.85 8.89
C GLY A 92 9.56 2.76 9.85
N GLU A 93 10.80 2.42 10.20
CA GLU A 93 11.57 3.18 11.20
C GLU A 93 11.69 4.67 10.84
N THR A 94 11.67 5.00 9.55
CA THR A 94 11.91 6.37 9.08
C THR A 94 10.81 6.94 8.20
N SER A 95 9.85 6.13 7.76
CA SER A 95 8.67 6.55 7.00
C SER A 95 7.39 6.65 7.84
N THR A 96 7.37 6.11 9.06
CA THR A 96 6.26 6.25 10.02
C THR A 96 6.72 6.87 11.35
N ASP A 97 5.80 7.43 12.14
CA ASP A 97 6.18 8.22 13.32
C ASP A 97 5.76 7.63 14.66
N VAL A 98 4.51 7.21 14.80
CA VAL A 98 3.93 6.83 16.10
C VAL A 98 2.92 5.69 15.96
N MET A 99 2.82 4.89 17.01
CA MET A 99 1.79 3.85 17.15
C MET A 99 0.54 4.44 17.82
N ALA A 100 -0.65 4.08 17.38
CA ALA A 100 -1.90 4.46 18.05
C ALA A 100 -2.99 3.37 17.95
N PRO A 101 -3.98 3.36 18.87
CA PRO A 101 -5.06 2.38 18.84
C PRO A 101 -5.84 2.43 17.52
N GLY A 102 -5.81 1.34 16.76
CA GLY A 102 -6.52 1.25 15.48
C GLY A 102 -7.23 -0.08 15.23
N SER A 103 -7.12 -1.06 16.14
CA SER A 103 -7.97 -2.25 16.13
C SER A 103 -9.06 -2.20 17.18
N THR A 104 -10.23 -2.76 16.86
CA THR A 104 -11.35 -2.90 17.81
C THR A 104 -11.79 -1.55 18.38
N ILE A 105 -11.85 -0.52 17.52
CA ILE A 105 -12.24 0.83 17.92
C ILE A 105 -13.75 0.98 17.81
N LEU A 106 -14.42 1.26 18.93
CA LEU A 106 -15.83 1.66 18.93
C LEU A 106 -15.95 3.06 18.32
N SER A 107 -16.28 3.10 17.03
CA SER A 107 -16.31 4.30 16.21
C SER A 107 -17.55 5.15 16.53
N THR A 108 -17.38 6.48 16.53
CA THR A 108 -18.49 7.44 16.63
C THR A 108 -19.32 7.50 15.34
N TYR A 109 -19.05 6.62 14.36
CA TYR A 109 -19.90 6.44 13.20
C TYR A 109 -21.30 6.01 13.65
N ALA A 110 -22.25 6.96 13.57
CA ALA A 110 -23.62 6.73 14.00
C ALA A 110 -24.32 5.82 12.99
N THR A 111 -24.75 4.64 13.42
CA THR A 111 -25.58 3.74 12.60
C THR A 111 -27.06 4.11 12.60
N GLY A 112 -27.39 5.37 12.91
CA GLY A 112 -28.76 5.88 13.08
C GLY A 112 -29.19 5.97 14.55
N GLU A 113 -30.48 6.22 14.81
CA GLU A 113 -31.02 6.13 16.18
C GLU A 113 -30.93 4.67 16.66
N ALA A 114 -30.55 4.47 17.92
CA ALA A 114 -30.66 3.17 18.56
C ALA A 114 -32.11 2.68 18.41
N ASN A 115 -32.30 1.55 17.71
CA ASN A 115 -33.59 0.92 17.39
C ASN A 115 -34.38 1.48 16.19
N ALA A 116 -33.80 2.30 15.30
CA ALA A 116 -34.48 2.72 14.07
C ALA A 116 -34.60 1.59 13.03
N GLU A 117 -35.82 1.32 12.53
CA GLU A 117 -36.03 0.47 11.36
C GLU A 117 -35.37 1.08 10.11
N GLY A 118 -34.48 0.34 9.45
CA GLY A 118 -33.91 0.72 8.15
C GLY A 118 -32.41 1.06 8.13
N CYS A 119 -31.72 1.06 9.27
CA CYS A 119 -30.26 1.17 9.26
C CYS A 119 -29.63 -0.17 8.87
N VAL A 120 -28.78 -0.14 7.84
CA VAL A 120 -28.21 -1.34 7.19
C VAL A 120 -27.35 -2.15 8.17
N GLU A 121 -26.62 -1.46 9.06
CA GLU A 121 -25.72 -2.09 10.05
C GLU A 121 -26.37 -2.34 11.41
N GLY A 122 -27.41 -1.57 11.78
CA GLY A 122 -28.15 -1.75 13.04
C GLY A 122 -27.41 -1.29 14.31
N PRO A 123 -28.12 -1.18 15.45
CA PRO A 123 -27.53 -0.84 16.75
C PRO A 123 -26.93 -2.09 17.42
N ARG A 124 -25.91 -1.93 18.29
CA ARG A 124 -25.15 -3.04 18.90
C ARG A 124 -25.47 -3.24 20.37
N TYR A 125 -25.46 -4.48 20.84
CA TYR A 125 -25.50 -4.79 22.26
C TYR A 125 -24.07 -4.96 22.81
N LEU A 126 -23.73 -4.23 23.87
CA LEU A 126 -22.43 -4.33 24.56
C LEU A 126 -22.71 -4.90 25.95
N GLY A 127 -22.46 -6.20 26.14
CA GLY A 127 -22.81 -6.87 27.39
C GLY A 127 -21.96 -6.37 28.56
N GLU A 128 -20.71 -6.04 28.27
CA GLU A 128 -19.73 -5.57 29.25
C GLU A 128 -20.05 -4.19 29.85
N GLU A 129 -20.85 -3.37 29.15
CA GLU A 129 -21.28 -2.05 29.61
C GLU A 129 -22.71 -2.06 30.19
N ASP A 130 -23.45 -3.17 30.05
CA ASP A 130 -24.84 -3.29 30.50
C ASP A 130 -24.91 -3.79 31.94
N ALA A 131 -24.88 -2.86 32.91
CA ALA A 131 -25.06 -3.20 34.32
C ALA A 131 -26.43 -3.82 34.67
N ALA A 132 -27.38 -3.80 33.73
CA ALA A 132 -28.71 -4.40 33.86
C ALA A 132 -28.87 -5.64 32.98
N ALA A 133 -27.77 -6.24 32.51
CA ALA A 133 -27.78 -7.43 31.69
C ALA A 133 -28.61 -8.54 32.36
N VAL A 134 -29.40 -9.25 31.54
CA VAL A 134 -30.15 -10.42 32.01
C VAL A 134 -29.18 -11.50 32.48
N LEU A 135 -28.08 -11.66 31.75
CA LEU A 135 -26.95 -12.49 32.08
C LEU A 135 -25.71 -11.89 31.41
N TYR A 136 -24.65 -11.67 32.18
CA TYR A 136 -23.33 -11.32 31.67
C TYR A 136 -22.30 -12.24 32.34
N GLU A 137 -21.72 -13.13 31.54
CA GLU A 137 -20.65 -14.04 31.96
C GLU A 137 -19.31 -13.50 31.45
N SER A 138 -18.38 -13.30 32.37
CA SER A 138 -16.99 -12.87 32.12
C SER A 138 -15.97 -13.84 32.75
N PHE A 139 -16.44 -14.98 33.26
CA PHE A 139 -15.65 -16.03 33.90
C PHE A 139 -14.88 -15.60 35.15
N ASP A 140 -15.16 -14.42 35.69
CA ASP A 140 -14.49 -13.85 36.86
C ASP A 140 -15.49 -13.17 37.83
N GLY A 141 -14.99 -12.31 38.71
CA GLY A 141 -15.80 -11.60 39.69
C GLY A 141 -16.75 -10.52 39.14
N LYS A 142 -16.69 -10.19 37.83
CA LYS A 142 -17.58 -9.23 37.17
C LYS A 142 -18.82 -9.89 36.57
N SER A 143 -18.88 -11.22 36.53
CA SER A 143 -20.07 -11.95 36.12
C SER A 143 -21.27 -11.57 36.97
N HIS A 144 -22.39 -11.25 36.32
CA HIS A 144 -23.61 -10.81 36.98
C HIS A 144 -24.85 -11.18 36.16
N ALA A 145 -26.01 -11.16 36.81
CA ALA A 145 -27.27 -11.46 36.17
C ALA A 145 -28.41 -10.67 36.84
N ALA A 146 -29.54 -10.56 36.13
CA ALA A 146 -30.74 -9.92 36.66
C ALA A 146 -31.30 -10.66 37.88
N ASP A 147 -32.10 -9.95 38.68
CA ASP A 147 -32.76 -10.51 39.86
C ASP A 147 -33.50 -11.82 39.54
N GLY A 148 -33.22 -12.86 40.33
CA GLY A 148 -33.85 -14.18 40.21
C GLY A 148 -33.22 -15.13 39.18
N VAL A 149 -32.12 -14.75 38.51
CA VAL A 149 -31.32 -15.65 37.67
C VAL A 149 -30.21 -16.31 38.48
N ASP A 150 -30.13 -17.64 38.46
CA ASP A 150 -28.98 -18.40 38.97
C ASP A 150 -28.07 -18.80 37.80
N MET A 151 -26.96 -18.06 37.64
CA MET A 151 -25.98 -18.31 36.58
C MET A 151 -24.85 -19.27 36.97
N SER A 152 -24.87 -19.86 38.17
CA SER A 152 -23.77 -20.72 38.67
C SER A 152 -23.49 -21.96 37.81
N GLY A 153 -24.47 -22.36 36.98
CA GLY A 153 -24.33 -23.43 36.00
C GLY A 153 -23.76 -22.98 34.65
N PHE A 154 -23.89 -21.71 34.27
CA PHE A 154 -23.66 -21.25 32.90
C PHE A 154 -22.21 -21.44 32.43
N ALA A 155 -21.24 -21.00 33.25
CA ALA A 155 -19.80 -21.06 32.97
C ALA A 155 -19.24 -22.48 32.75
N ARG A 156 -20.03 -23.55 32.96
CA ARG A 156 -19.59 -24.93 32.77
C ARG A 156 -19.67 -25.33 31.30
N PHE A 157 -18.64 -24.99 30.54
CA PHE A 157 -18.51 -25.41 29.14
C PHE A 157 -17.91 -26.81 29.03
N ALA A 158 -18.51 -27.64 28.18
CA ALA A 158 -17.99 -28.97 27.87
C ALA A 158 -18.29 -29.38 26.42
N ASP A 159 -17.36 -30.13 25.84
CA ASP A 159 -17.62 -30.91 24.63
C ASP A 159 -18.20 -32.28 25.05
N PRO A 160 -19.43 -32.64 24.66
CA PRO A 160 -20.01 -33.94 25.03
C PRO A 160 -19.26 -35.14 24.42
N ASP A 161 -18.47 -34.93 23.36
CA ASP A 161 -17.80 -35.98 22.59
C ASP A 161 -16.27 -36.00 22.78
N ALA A 162 -15.67 -35.04 23.51
CA ALA A 162 -14.22 -34.94 23.73
C ALA A 162 -13.85 -34.77 25.22
N VAL A 163 -12.67 -35.28 25.60
CA VAL A 163 -12.14 -35.16 26.96
C VAL A 163 -11.23 -33.93 27.05
N GLU A 164 -11.57 -33.01 27.97
CA GLU A 164 -10.75 -31.85 28.40
C GLU A 164 -10.41 -30.82 27.31
N THR A 165 -11.43 -30.28 26.61
CA THR A 165 -11.24 -29.19 25.63
C THR A 165 -11.50 -27.78 26.19
N CYS A 166 -12.13 -27.66 27.36
CA CYS A 166 -12.62 -26.39 27.90
C CYS A 166 -12.06 -26.15 29.32
N LYS A 167 -11.50 -24.97 29.60
CA LYS A 167 -11.05 -24.58 30.94
C LYS A 167 -11.20 -23.08 31.16
N VAL A 168 -11.62 -22.67 32.36
CA VAL A 168 -11.52 -21.27 32.78
C VAL A 168 -10.11 -21.03 33.33
N VAL A 169 -9.44 -20.00 32.85
CA VAL A 169 -8.03 -19.70 33.18
C VAL A 169 -7.92 -18.29 33.73
N GLU A 170 -7.34 -18.17 34.93
CA GLU A 170 -6.99 -16.89 35.55
C GLU A 170 -5.63 -16.38 35.03
N GLY A 171 -5.51 -15.07 34.78
CA GLY A 171 -4.27 -14.41 34.39
C GLY A 171 -3.76 -14.70 32.96
N GLY A 172 -4.53 -15.43 32.16
CA GLY A 172 -4.27 -15.71 30.75
C GLY A 172 -4.58 -14.52 29.83
N ARG A 173 -4.91 -14.79 28.57
CA ARG A 173 -5.35 -13.74 27.64
C ARG A 173 -6.80 -13.33 27.95
N ARG A 174 -7.07 -12.04 28.11
CA ARG A 174 -8.42 -11.49 28.41
C ARG A 174 -8.61 -10.10 27.81
N PHE A 175 -9.86 -9.72 27.57
CA PHE A 175 -10.28 -8.41 27.09
C PHE A 175 -10.61 -7.50 28.28
N ASP A 176 -11.36 -8.03 29.25
CA ASP A 176 -11.64 -7.38 30.53
C ASP A 176 -11.50 -8.39 31.68
N GLY A 177 -11.27 -7.90 32.90
CA GLY A 177 -11.25 -8.77 34.09
C GLY A 177 -9.98 -9.61 34.26
N ASP A 178 -10.12 -10.71 35.03
CA ASP A 178 -9.00 -11.54 35.51
C ASP A 178 -9.02 -12.99 34.99
N ALA A 179 -10.09 -13.45 34.34
CA ALA A 179 -10.20 -14.81 33.81
C ALA A 179 -10.97 -14.88 32.48
N ALA A 180 -10.77 -15.96 31.73
CA ALA A 180 -11.46 -16.23 30.48
C ALA A 180 -11.62 -17.75 30.23
N LEU A 181 -12.53 -18.14 29.34
CA LEU A 181 -12.71 -19.52 28.90
C LEU A 181 -11.75 -19.85 27.75
N GLU A 182 -10.82 -20.76 27.97
CA GLU A 182 -9.95 -21.31 26.93
C GLU A 182 -10.52 -22.61 26.35
N LEU A 183 -10.57 -22.68 25.02
CA LEU A 183 -11.02 -23.80 24.21
C LEU A 183 -9.86 -24.32 23.35
N SER A 184 -9.40 -25.54 23.61
CA SER A 184 -8.27 -26.15 22.91
C SER A 184 -8.67 -26.65 21.52
N TYR A 185 -7.97 -26.19 20.47
CA TYR A 185 -8.13 -26.63 19.09
C TYR A 185 -6.96 -27.55 18.71
N SER A 186 -7.20 -28.86 18.80
CA SER A 186 -6.14 -29.88 18.74
C SER A 186 -5.48 -30.00 17.36
N PRO A 187 -4.22 -30.48 17.27
CA PRO A 187 -3.55 -30.72 15.99
C PRO A 187 -4.31 -31.64 15.03
N LYS A 188 -5.01 -32.65 15.58
CA LYS A 188 -5.82 -33.57 14.77
C LYS A 188 -7.02 -32.87 14.16
N ALA A 189 -7.71 -32.01 14.92
CA ALA A 189 -8.84 -31.24 14.40
C ALA A 189 -8.40 -30.28 13.29
N ALA A 190 -7.23 -29.66 13.46
CA ALA A 190 -6.61 -28.80 12.45
C ALA A 190 -6.22 -29.58 11.17
N GLU A 191 -5.58 -30.75 11.30
CA GLU A 191 -5.21 -31.62 10.17
C GLU A 191 -6.44 -32.11 9.39
N ASP A 192 -7.51 -32.50 10.10
CA ASP A 192 -8.76 -32.95 9.51
C ASP A 192 -9.63 -31.78 8.97
N GLY A 193 -9.28 -30.53 9.28
CA GLY A 193 -10.04 -29.33 8.90
C GLY A 193 -11.45 -29.27 9.50
N VAL A 194 -11.63 -29.83 10.70
CA VAL A 194 -12.94 -29.92 11.37
C VAL A 194 -13.09 -28.87 12.47
N MET A 195 -14.30 -28.34 12.62
CA MET A 195 -14.66 -27.44 13.72
C MET A 195 -14.93 -28.23 15.01
N MET A 196 -14.57 -27.65 16.15
CA MET A 196 -14.83 -28.20 17.49
C MET A 196 -16.05 -27.50 18.13
N PHE A 197 -16.62 -28.12 19.16
CA PHE A 197 -17.86 -27.64 19.80
C PHE A 197 -17.72 -27.61 21.33
N ALA A 198 -18.39 -26.64 21.98
CA ALA A 198 -18.50 -26.58 23.43
C ALA A 198 -19.88 -26.06 23.83
N LYS A 199 -20.51 -26.64 24.86
CA LYS A 199 -21.85 -26.24 25.33
C LYS A 199 -21.79 -25.73 26.74
N SER A 200 -22.48 -24.61 27.02
CA SER A 200 -22.64 -24.09 28.37
C SER A 200 -23.50 -25.01 29.24
N GLY A 201 -23.45 -24.80 30.56
CA GLY A 201 -24.49 -25.33 31.44
C GLY A 201 -25.83 -24.65 31.21
N GLU A 202 -26.89 -25.30 31.68
CA GLU A 202 -28.27 -24.83 31.55
C GLU A 202 -28.61 -23.77 32.61
N VAL A 203 -29.33 -22.73 32.21
CA VAL A 203 -29.86 -21.66 33.08
C VAL A 203 -31.34 -21.47 32.80
N ASP A 204 -32.14 -21.28 33.86
CA ASP A 204 -33.54 -20.91 33.73
C ASP A 204 -33.69 -19.39 33.69
N LEU A 205 -34.04 -18.86 32.51
CA LEU A 205 -34.36 -17.46 32.25
C LEU A 205 -35.87 -17.24 32.05
N SER A 206 -36.71 -18.26 32.27
CA SER A 206 -38.15 -18.20 32.01
C SER A 206 -38.88 -17.19 32.90
N GLY A 207 -38.36 -16.95 34.11
CA GLY A 207 -38.89 -15.97 35.07
C GLY A 207 -38.70 -14.49 34.70
N GLN A 208 -37.84 -14.19 33.72
CA GLN A 208 -37.57 -12.81 33.31
C GLN A 208 -38.77 -12.19 32.58
N ILE A 209 -39.25 -11.04 33.08
CA ILE A 209 -40.44 -10.36 32.56
C ILE A 209 -40.19 -9.81 31.16
N ALA A 210 -39.07 -9.13 30.97
CA ALA A 210 -38.59 -8.72 29.67
C ALA A 210 -37.52 -9.71 29.20
N LYS A 211 -37.75 -10.38 28.05
CA LYS A 211 -36.74 -11.26 27.48
C LYS A 211 -35.65 -10.44 26.81
N PRO A 212 -34.36 -10.83 26.97
CA PRO A 212 -33.29 -10.18 26.25
C PRO A 212 -33.50 -10.39 24.75
N THR A 213 -33.15 -9.39 23.96
CA THR A 213 -33.36 -9.40 22.51
C THR A 213 -32.07 -9.68 21.75
N HIS A 214 -30.92 -9.49 22.39
CA HIS A 214 -29.62 -9.60 21.78
C HIS A 214 -28.66 -10.41 22.66
N LEU A 215 -27.68 -10.99 21.98
CA LEU A 215 -26.51 -11.63 22.57
C LEU A 215 -25.26 -10.91 22.07
N SER A 216 -24.28 -10.71 22.94
CA SER A 216 -22.94 -10.26 22.59
C SER A 216 -21.89 -11.25 23.06
N ILE A 217 -20.77 -11.33 22.35
CA ILE A 217 -19.63 -12.18 22.72
C ILE A 217 -18.30 -11.52 22.36
N ARG A 218 -17.29 -11.74 23.20
CA ARG A 218 -15.88 -11.35 22.98
C ARG A 218 -15.00 -12.60 22.94
N PHE A 219 -14.16 -12.74 21.91
CA PHE A 219 -13.26 -13.88 21.75
C PHE A 219 -11.95 -13.53 21.03
N THR A 220 -10.95 -14.38 21.14
CA THR A 220 -9.68 -14.31 20.43
C THR A 220 -9.11 -15.72 20.21
N ALA A 221 -7.95 -15.85 19.57
CA ALA A 221 -7.26 -17.13 19.43
C ALA A 221 -5.74 -16.95 19.56
N THR A 222 -5.05 -18.04 19.88
CA THR A 222 -3.58 -18.18 19.84
C THR A 222 -3.24 -19.47 19.09
N ALA A 223 -2.07 -19.56 18.45
CA ALA A 223 -1.59 -20.77 17.80
C ALA A 223 -0.38 -21.34 18.54
N GLU A 224 -0.16 -22.66 18.42
CA GLU A 224 0.88 -23.32 19.21
C GLU A 224 2.31 -22.97 18.74
N VAL A 225 2.61 -22.80 17.44
CA VAL A 225 3.84 -22.15 16.90
C VAL A 225 3.67 -21.82 15.40
N GLY A 226 4.14 -20.66 14.95
CA GLY A 226 4.39 -20.31 13.54
C GLY A 226 4.24 -18.81 13.30
N SER A 227 5.15 -18.18 12.55
CA SER A 227 5.19 -16.72 12.29
C SER A 227 4.01 -16.15 11.50
N ALA A 228 2.96 -16.93 11.27
CA ALA A 228 1.74 -16.46 10.63
C ALA A 228 0.79 -15.92 11.68
N SER A 229 0.20 -14.77 11.42
CA SER A 229 -0.96 -14.32 12.18
C SER A 229 -2.10 -15.31 12.02
N ILE A 230 -3.09 -15.23 12.91
CA ILE A 230 -4.19 -16.19 12.92
C ILE A 230 -5.53 -15.48 12.96
N LEU A 231 -6.57 -16.20 12.55
CA LEU A 231 -7.95 -15.76 12.66
C LEU A 231 -8.78 -16.86 13.34
N PRO A 232 -9.52 -16.54 14.41
CA PRO A 232 -10.51 -17.45 14.99
C PRO A 232 -11.65 -17.65 13.99
N ILE A 233 -12.01 -18.91 13.73
CA ILE A 233 -13.32 -19.22 13.16
C ILE A 233 -14.23 -19.49 14.34
N PHE A 234 -15.32 -18.73 14.45
CA PHE A 234 -16.19 -18.83 15.62
C PHE A 234 -17.66 -18.67 15.26
N GLY A 235 -18.53 -19.43 15.94
CA GLY A 235 -19.97 -19.27 15.89
C GLY A 235 -20.60 -19.58 17.25
N ILE A 236 -21.70 -18.89 17.57
CA ILE A 236 -22.52 -19.17 18.76
C ILE A 236 -23.96 -19.44 18.35
N ALA A 237 -24.57 -20.47 18.94
CA ALA A 237 -25.98 -20.76 18.78
C ALA A 237 -26.66 -20.87 20.15
N VAL A 238 -27.94 -20.50 20.21
CA VAL A 238 -28.79 -20.64 21.40
C VAL A 238 -29.77 -21.79 21.22
N ARG A 239 -30.13 -22.44 22.33
CA ARG A 239 -31.11 -23.53 22.32
C ARG A 239 -32.51 -23.02 22.02
N THR A 240 -33.25 -23.72 21.15
CA THR A 240 -34.64 -23.39 20.80
C THR A 240 -35.64 -24.34 21.44
N VAL A 241 -36.91 -23.91 21.55
CA VAL A 241 -38.01 -24.69 22.18
C VAL A 241 -38.21 -26.08 21.53
N GLY A 242 -37.80 -26.24 20.27
CA GLY A 242 -37.81 -27.53 19.57
C GLY A 242 -36.68 -28.49 19.96
N GLY A 243 -35.80 -28.10 20.89
CA GLY A 243 -34.56 -28.81 21.22
C GLY A 243 -33.44 -28.65 20.18
N GLY A 244 -33.59 -27.69 19.26
CA GLY A 244 -32.59 -27.36 18.24
C GLY A 244 -31.63 -26.25 18.68
N TRP A 245 -30.79 -25.81 17.74
CA TRP A 245 -29.84 -24.72 17.91
C TRP A 245 -30.04 -23.69 16.80
N ALA A 246 -30.05 -22.41 17.16
CA ALA A 246 -30.18 -21.32 16.22
C ALA A 246 -29.14 -20.23 16.51
N GLU A 247 -28.48 -19.74 15.47
CA GLU A 247 -27.51 -18.65 15.58
C GLU A 247 -28.25 -17.31 15.70
N PRO A 248 -27.78 -16.38 16.56
CA PRO A 248 -28.26 -15.01 16.56
C PRO A 248 -28.09 -14.38 15.17
N ALA A 249 -29.07 -13.59 14.74
CA ALA A 249 -28.99 -12.88 13.47
C ALA A 249 -28.03 -11.68 13.60
N THR A 250 -26.93 -11.74 12.86
CA THR A 250 -25.88 -10.72 12.77
C THR A 250 -26.05 -9.90 11.48
N LYS A 251 -25.92 -8.58 11.54
CA LYS A 251 -25.87 -7.62 10.41
C LYS A 251 -24.48 -6.98 10.29
N GLY A 252 -23.64 -7.45 9.36
CA GLY A 252 -22.29 -6.87 9.17
C GLY A 252 -21.44 -6.92 10.44
N ASP A 253 -21.66 -7.96 11.24
CA ASP A 253 -21.60 -7.90 12.70
C ASP A 253 -20.42 -8.73 13.21
N GLU A 254 -19.21 -8.29 12.90
CA GLU A 254 -18.00 -8.76 13.58
C GLU A 254 -17.13 -7.54 13.85
N PHE A 255 -16.61 -7.42 15.06
CA PHE A 255 -15.55 -6.47 15.36
C PHE A 255 -14.25 -7.22 15.53
N GLY A 256 -13.15 -6.63 15.08
CA GLY A 256 -11.83 -7.22 15.22
C GLY A 256 -11.61 -8.39 14.27
N SER A 257 -10.36 -8.58 13.82
CA SER A 257 -9.96 -9.79 13.08
C SER A 257 -9.81 -11.00 14.01
N GLY A 258 -9.59 -10.77 15.31
CA GLY A 258 -9.23 -11.83 16.24
C GLY A 258 -7.78 -12.28 16.04
N GLY A 259 -7.39 -13.38 16.69
CA GLY A 259 -6.03 -13.90 16.61
C GLY A 259 -5.10 -13.15 17.54
N ASP A 260 -4.06 -12.47 17.05
CA ASP A 260 -3.23 -11.61 17.91
C ASP A 260 -3.96 -10.35 18.43
N SER A 261 -5.22 -10.15 18.01
CA SER A 261 -6.16 -9.20 18.61
C SER A 261 -7.48 -9.81 19.09
N TRP A 262 -8.41 -8.97 19.56
CA TRP A 262 -9.75 -9.35 20.02
C TRP A 262 -10.78 -9.22 18.91
N ALA A 263 -11.65 -10.23 18.80
CA ALA A 263 -12.82 -10.25 17.94
C ALA A 263 -14.11 -10.47 18.73
N GLY A 264 -15.24 -10.34 18.04
CA GLY A 264 -16.54 -10.71 18.59
C GLY A 264 -17.69 -10.10 17.82
N PHE A 265 -18.90 -10.26 18.34
CA PHE A 265 -20.09 -9.75 17.69
C PHE A 265 -21.24 -9.53 18.65
N SER A 266 -22.26 -8.82 18.15
CA SER A 266 -23.59 -8.70 18.73
C SER A 266 -24.58 -9.24 17.70
N GLY A 267 -25.62 -9.95 18.12
CA GLY A 267 -26.64 -10.48 17.23
C GLY A 267 -28.00 -10.55 17.89
N LYS A 268 -29.06 -10.40 17.08
CA LYS A 268 -30.44 -10.51 17.54
C LYS A 268 -30.79 -11.97 17.80
N LEU A 269 -31.30 -12.27 18.99
CA LEU A 269 -31.75 -13.61 19.35
C LEU A 269 -32.95 -14.06 18.51
N PRO A 270 -33.09 -15.37 18.22
CA PRO A 270 -34.23 -15.91 17.49
C PRO A 270 -35.53 -15.79 18.31
N ASP A 271 -36.68 -15.83 17.63
CA ASP A 271 -37.98 -15.66 18.30
C ASP A 271 -38.38 -16.87 19.17
N ASP A 272 -37.76 -18.05 18.97
CA ASP A 272 -38.12 -19.33 19.58
C ASP A 272 -37.07 -19.87 20.58
N VAL A 273 -36.33 -18.98 21.25
CA VAL A 273 -35.39 -19.35 22.34
C VAL A 273 -36.08 -20.15 23.45
N ASP A 274 -35.46 -21.24 23.89
CA ASP A 274 -35.89 -21.99 25.07
C ASP A 274 -35.39 -21.30 26.35
N TRP A 275 -36.21 -20.41 26.90
CA TRP A 275 -35.86 -19.66 28.11
C TRP A 275 -35.86 -20.50 29.38
N ALA A 276 -36.57 -21.63 29.43
CA ALA A 276 -36.59 -22.49 30.62
C ALA A 276 -35.33 -23.34 30.72
N HIS A 277 -34.71 -23.63 29.57
CA HIS A 277 -33.51 -24.44 29.45
C HIS A 277 -32.43 -23.72 28.64
N PHE A 278 -32.19 -22.45 28.96
CA PHE A 278 -31.28 -21.61 28.16
C PHE A 278 -29.86 -22.17 28.19
N GLN A 279 -29.27 -22.33 27.01
CA GLN A 279 -27.89 -22.78 26.79
C GLN A 279 -27.33 -22.15 25.51
N VAL A 280 -26.00 -22.05 25.45
CA VAL A 280 -25.25 -21.70 24.25
C VAL A 280 -24.36 -22.85 23.77
N GLU A 281 -24.26 -23.02 22.46
CA GLU A 281 -23.31 -23.91 21.78
C GLU A 281 -22.29 -23.04 21.03
N LEU A 282 -21.02 -23.19 21.36
CA LEU A 282 -19.90 -22.58 20.67
C LEU A 282 -19.39 -23.54 19.61
N ARG A 283 -19.05 -23.01 18.43
CA ARG A 283 -18.39 -23.72 17.33
C ARG A 283 -17.12 -22.98 17.02
N TYR A 284 -15.97 -23.65 17.03
CA TYR A 284 -14.69 -22.96 16.93
C TYR A 284 -13.61 -23.72 16.16
N GLY A 285 -12.68 -22.96 15.61
CA GLY A 285 -11.46 -23.39 14.94
C GLY A 285 -10.46 -22.23 14.86
N VAL A 286 -9.23 -22.50 14.44
CA VAL A 286 -8.18 -21.49 14.27
C VAL A 286 -7.57 -21.66 12.89
N ASN A 287 -7.54 -20.59 12.10
CA ASN A 287 -6.87 -20.56 10.80
C ASN A 287 -5.63 -19.69 10.87
N SER A 288 -4.60 -20.02 10.10
CA SER A 288 -3.55 -19.05 9.80
C SER A 288 -4.04 -18.03 8.76
N PHE A 289 -3.48 -16.82 8.84
CA PHE A 289 -3.86 -15.65 8.06
C PHE A 289 -2.63 -14.81 7.73
N SER A 290 -2.64 -14.19 6.56
CA SER A 290 -1.63 -13.19 6.17
C SER A 290 -2.32 -11.95 5.66
N ALA A 291 -1.89 -10.79 6.17
CA ALA A 291 -2.17 -9.46 5.62
C ALA A 291 -0.98 -8.88 4.83
N VAL A 292 0.11 -9.64 4.69
CA VAL A 292 1.37 -9.22 4.06
C VAL A 292 1.14 -8.82 2.61
N GLY A 293 1.61 -7.63 2.25
CA GLY A 293 1.42 -7.04 0.93
C GLY A 293 -0.02 -6.63 0.62
N GLY A 294 -0.94 -6.70 1.59
CA GLY A 294 -2.36 -6.47 1.39
C GLY A 294 -3.14 -7.68 0.88
N THR A 295 -2.49 -8.85 0.77
CA THR A 295 -3.23 -10.09 0.54
C THR A 295 -4.07 -10.41 1.77
N ASN A 296 -5.22 -11.07 1.60
CA ASN A 296 -6.07 -11.51 2.71
C ASN A 296 -6.25 -13.02 2.61
N ASP A 297 -5.13 -13.74 2.69
CA ASP A 297 -5.11 -15.18 2.46
C ASP A 297 -5.44 -15.92 3.76
N LEU A 298 -6.62 -16.53 3.78
CA LEU A 298 -7.00 -17.53 4.76
C LEU A 298 -6.36 -18.86 4.37
N TRP A 299 -5.50 -19.37 5.23
CA TRP A 299 -4.78 -20.63 5.04
C TRP A 299 -5.53 -21.81 5.69
N SER A 300 -4.84 -22.93 5.85
CA SER A 300 -5.33 -24.12 6.55
C SER A 300 -5.60 -23.87 8.03
N CYS A 301 -6.47 -24.70 8.61
CA CYS A 301 -6.62 -24.77 10.06
C CYS A 301 -5.27 -25.12 10.72
N VAL A 302 -4.99 -24.50 11.86
CA VAL A 302 -3.74 -24.69 12.63
C VAL A 302 -4.07 -25.00 14.09
N PRO A 303 -3.28 -25.83 14.79
CA PRO A 303 -3.49 -26.08 16.22
C PRO A 303 -3.37 -24.79 17.04
N GLY A 304 -4.20 -24.65 18.06
CA GLY A 304 -4.24 -23.43 18.85
C GLY A 304 -5.21 -23.46 20.02
N THR A 305 -5.41 -22.31 20.64
CA THR A 305 -6.39 -22.11 21.72
C THR A 305 -7.27 -20.91 21.37
N LEU A 306 -8.57 -21.12 21.29
CA LEU A 306 -9.55 -20.04 21.25
C LEU A 306 -9.87 -19.59 22.67
N VAL A 307 -9.97 -18.29 22.91
CA VAL A 307 -10.30 -17.72 24.21
C VAL A 307 -11.61 -16.95 24.08
N VAL A 308 -12.60 -17.28 24.89
CA VAL A 308 -13.84 -16.51 25.03
C VAL A 308 -13.76 -15.74 26.33
N ASP A 309 -13.81 -14.42 26.22
CA ASP A 309 -13.69 -13.52 27.36
C ASP A 309 -15.04 -13.28 28.03
N SER A 310 -16.07 -12.98 27.22
CA SER A 310 -17.38 -12.66 27.80
C SER A 310 -18.55 -12.96 26.87
N ILE A 311 -19.70 -13.25 27.49
CA ILE A 311 -20.99 -13.51 26.84
C ILE A 311 -22.07 -12.69 27.56
N GLY A 312 -22.74 -11.79 26.86
CA GLY A 312 -23.80 -10.96 27.39
C GLY A 312 -25.17 -11.25 26.77
N LEU A 313 -26.24 -11.09 27.55
CA LEU A 313 -27.64 -11.12 27.13
C LEU A 313 -28.38 -9.89 27.65
N GLY A 314 -28.95 -9.11 26.73
CA GLY A 314 -29.71 -7.91 27.07
C GLY A 314 -30.39 -7.27 25.89
N SER A 315 -30.74 -6.00 26.05
CA SER A 315 -31.54 -5.24 25.08
C SER A 315 -31.18 -3.76 25.00
N ASP A 316 -30.20 -3.27 25.78
CA ASP A 316 -29.76 -1.88 25.71
C ASP A 316 -28.75 -1.70 24.58
N LEU A 317 -29.17 -1.08 23.48
CA LEU A 317 -28.39 -1.03 22.25
C LEU A 317 -27.73 0.34 22.07
N VAL A 318 -26.46 0.32 21.66
CA VAL A 318 -25.69 1.53 21.32
C VAL A 318 -25.73 1.80 19.81
N PRO A 319 -25.71 3.08 19.38
CA PRO A 319 -25.74 3.47 17.98
C PRO A 319 -24.35 3.53 17.32
N TYR A 320 -23.40 2.71 17.80
CA TYR A 320 -22.00 2.73 17.38
C TYR A 320 -21.58 1.39 16.80
N ILE A 321 -20.58 1.42 15.92
CA ILE A 321 -19.97 0.23 15.34
C ILE A 321 -18.50 0.17 15.67
N TYR A 322 -17.98 -1.05 15.74
CA TYR A 322 -16.56 -1.22 15.74
C TYR A 322 -15.99 -1.07 14.34
N GLN A 323 -14.84 -0.42 14.25
CA GLN A 323 -14.03 -0.34 13.06
C GLN A 323 -12.58 -0.64 13.40
N GLN A 324 -11.81 -0.98 12.37
CA GLN A 324 -10.39 -1.26 12.48
C GLN A 324 -9.65 -0.72 11.26
N GLY A 325 -8.37 -0.46 11.43
CA GLY A 325 -7.49 0.06 10.41
C GLY A 325 -6.62 1.20 10.95
N THR A 326 -5.54 1.50 10.25
CA THR A 326 -4.79 2.75 10.49
C THR A 326 -5.67 3.98 10.27
N SER A 327 -6.75 3.85 9.49
CA SER A 327 -7.85 4.82 9.38
C SER A 327 -8.51 5.17 10.72
N MET A 328 -8.48 4.28 11.72
CA MET A 328 -8.98 4.50 13.08
C MET A 328 -7.88 4.95 14.04
N ALA A 329 -6.62 4.56 13.81
CA ALA A 329 -5.47 5.08 14.56
C ALA A 329 -5.22 6.57 14.27
N CYS A 330 -5.36 6.98 13.00
CA CYS A 330 -5.18 8.35 12.52
C CYS A 330 -6.02 9.40 13.30
N PRO A 331 -7.34 9.24 13.49
CA PRO A 331 -8.14 10.21 14.24
C PRO A 331 -7.78 10.28 15.74
N ALA A 332 -7.27 9.19 16.34
CA ALA A 332 -6.78 9.24 17.72
C ALA A 332 -5.58 10.19 17.86
N VAL A 333 -4.64 10.15 16.91
CA VAL A 333 -3.48 11.05 16.87
C VAL A 333 -3.87 12.46 16.44
N ALA A 334 -4.79 12.62 15.49
CA ALA A 334 -5.31 13.94 15.12
C ALA A 334 -6.01 14.62 16.31
N GLY A 335 -6.76 13.86 17.09
CA GLY A 335 -7.35 14.33 18.35
C GLY A 335 -6.28 14.72 19.37
N ALA A 336 -5.24 13.90 19.57
CA ALA A 336 -4.13 14.22 20.46
C ALA A 336 -3.41 15.52 20.04
N ALA A 337 -3.13 15.69 18.75
CA ALA A 337 -2.55 16.91 18.18
C ALA A 337 -3.42 18.13 18.44
N ALA A 338 -4.74 18.01 18.26
CA ALA A 338 -5.68 19.10 18.55
C ALA A 338 -5.69 19.49 20.05
N VAL A 339 -5.59 18.52 20.96
CA VAL A 339 -5.49 18.79 22.40
C VAL A 339 -4.16 19.49 22.75
N ILE A 340 -3.04 19.02 22.19
CA ILE A 340 -1.71 19.65 22.38
C ILE A 340 -1.72 21.10 21.89
N ALA A 341 -2.30 21.35 20.71
CA ALA A 341 -2.47 22.70 20.17
C ALA A 341 -3.41 23.55 21.06
N GLY A 342 -4.50 22.96 21.57
CA GLY A 342 -5.45 23.62 22.48
C GLY A 342 -4.83 24.03 23.83
N GLN A 343 -3.80 23.31 24.29
CA GLN A 343 -2.98 23.68 25.44
C GLN A 343 -2.01 24.84 25.14
N GLY A 344 -1.83 25.19 23.86
CA GLY A 344 -0.96 26.25 23.39
C GLY A 344 0.54 25.92 23.48
N LEU A 345 0.89 24.63 23.50
CA LEU A 345 2.29 24.17 23.57
C LEU A 345 3.06 24.42 22.27
N ASP A 346 2.35 24.50 21.16
CA ASP A 346 2.83 24.76 19.80
C ASP A 346 3.11 26.25 19.51
N ARG A 347 2.88 27.15 20.49
CA ARG A 347 3.17 28.58 20.33
C ARG A 347 4.66 28.84 20.04
N VAL A 348 4.89 29.79 19.15
CA VAL A 348 6.21 30.28 18.73
C VAL A 348 6.29 31.79 18.85
N SER A 349 7.50 32.30 19.07
CA SER A 349 7.77 33.72 19.31
C SER A 349 7.34 34.66 18.17
N SER A 350 7.48 34.22 16.91
CA SER A 350 7.22 35.03 15.71
C SER A 350 5.74 35.04 15.27
N ASN A 351 4.86 34.30 15.95
CA ASN A 351 3.49 34.00 15.49
C ASN A 351 3.38 33.35 14.10
N ASP A 352 4.49 32.90 13.53
CA ASP A 352 4.59 32.29 12.21
C ASP A 352 3.80 30.98 12.14
N PRO A 353 2.78 30.87 11.26
CA PRO A 353 1.95 29.67 11.15
C PRO A 353 2.75 28.42 10.79
N ALA A 354 3.72 28.54 9.88
CA ALA A 354 4.55 27.41 9.46
C ALA A 354 5.33 26.83 10.64
N LYS A 355 6.01 27.70 11.42
CA LYS A 355 6.74 27.26 12.62
C LYS A 355 5.83 26.66 13.68
N LYS A 356 4.59 27.13 13.83
CA LYS A 356 3.60 26.54 14.74
C LYS A 356 3.22 25.12 14.30
N ALA A 357 2.95 24.92 13.01
CA ALA A 357 2.61 23.60 12.47
C ALA A 357 3.76 22.61 12.61
N GLU A 358 4.96 23.01 12.19
CA GLU A 358 6.16 22.19 12.34
C GLU A 358 6.40 21.81 13.81
N LYS A 359 6.31 22.78 14.74
CA LYS A 359 6.45 22.52 16.18
C LYS A 359 5.34 21.60 16.70
N LEU A 360 4.10 21.73 16.21
CA LEU A 360 2.99 20.86 16.61
C LEU A 360 3.23 19.42 16.15
N ALA A 361 3.68 19.19 14.91
CA ALA A 361 4.04 17.86 14.43
C ALA A 361 5.19 17.27 15.29
N ALA A 362 6.23 18.07 15.57
CA ALA A 362 7.32 17.67 16.44
C ALA A 362 6.88 17.35 17.89
N LEU A 363 5.90 18.09 18.43
CA LEU A 363 5.31 17.80 19.75
C LEU A 363 4.55 16.48 19.76
N VAL A 364 3.79 16.17 18.70
CA VAL A 364 3.06 14.89 18.59
C VAL A 364 4.05 13.73 18.57
N LYS A 365 5.11 13.81 17.75
CA LYS A 365 6.18 12.82 17.69
C LYS A 365 6.92 12.72 19.04
N GLY A 366 7.39 13.84 19.57
CA GLY A 366 8.12 13.90 20.83
C GLY A 366 7.28 13.54 22.06
N ALA A 367 5.95 13.62 21.99
CA ALA A 367 5.06 13.20 23.06
C ALA A 367 5.02 11.68 23.22
N ALA A 368 5.34 10.92 22.18
CA ALA A 368 5.24 9.46 22.18
C ALA A 368 5.95 8.82 23.39
N VAL A 369 5.34 7.76 23.92
CA VAL A 369 5.89 6.94 25.00
C VAL A 369 6.56 5.71 24.39
N PRO A 370 7.88 5.57 24.51
CA PRO A 370 8.59 4.42 23.95
C PRO A 370 8.10 3.09 24.52
N ASP A 371 8.14 2.06 23.68
CA ASP A 371 7.84 0.67 24.03
C ASP A 371 8.77 -0.24 23.21
N ALA A 372 9.35 -1.26 23.85
CA ALA A 372 10.31 -2.14 23.20
C ALA A 372 9.70 -2.92 22.02
N ARG A 373 8.37 -3.09 22.00
CA ARG A 373 7.65 -3.73 20.89
C ARG A 373 7.72 -2.96 19.57
N TYR A 374 8.00 -1.65 19.62
CA TYR A 374 7.98 -0.77 18.46
C TYR A 374 9.39 -0.38 17.98
N GLU A 375 10.41 -1.02 18.54
CA GLU A 375 11.80 -0.81 18.15
C GLU A 375 11.99 -1.13 16.66
N GLY A 376 12.45 -0.14 15.89
CA GLY A 376 12.66 -0.27 14.44
C GLY A 376 11.39 -0.22 13.60
N LEU A 377 10.22 0.09 14.18
CA LEU A 377 8.93 0.08 13.47
C LEU A 377 8.35 1.46 13.19
N CYS A 378 8.80 2.49 13.92
CA CYS A 378 8.45 3.88 13.68
C CYS A 378 9.53 4.81 14.27
N SER A 379 9.57 6.07 13.83
CA SER A 379 10.64 7.01 14.18
C SER A 379 10.81 7.23 15.68
N THR A 380 9.71 7.14 16.45
CA THR A 380 9.72 7.34 17.90
C THR A 380 9.88 6.04 18.70
N ALA A 381 9.72 4.88 18.07
CA ALA A 381 9.47 3.58 18.71
C ALA A 381 8.46 3.66 19.87
N GLY A 382 7.43 4.48 19.69
CA GLY A 382 6.54 4.86 20.77
C GLY A 382 5.08 4.97 20.36
N ARG A 383 4.21 4.88 21.37
CA ARG A 383 2.78 5.12 21.22
C ARG A 383 2.43 6.59 21.44
N ALA A 384 1.53 7.11 20.63
CA ALA A 384 1.03 8.47 20.75
C ALA A 384 0.35 8.72 22.10
N THR A 385 0.52 9.92 22.64
CA THR A 385 -0.14 10.39 23.86
C THR A 385 -0.20 11.91 23.88
N VAL A 386 -1.15 12.48 24.64
CA VAL A 386 -1.20 13.91 24.94
C VAL A 386 -0.23 14.27 26.08
N ASP A 387 -0.17 13.45 27.13
CA ASP A 387 0.54 13.79 28.37
C ASP A 387 2.05 13.95 28.16
N GLY A 388 2.60 13.19 27.22
CA GLY A 388 4.02 13.25 26.90
C GLY A 388 4.47 14.57 26.29
N ALA A 389 3.54 15.42 25.81
CA ALA A 389 3.85 16.73 25.26
C ALA A 389 4.35 17.73 26.32
N ALA A 390 4.10 17.47 27.61
CA ALA A 390 4.64 18.26 28.71
C ALA A 390 6.16 18.07 28.91
N SER A 391 6.69 16.93 28.45
CA SER A 391 8.12 16.61 28.47
C SER A 391 8.48 15.86 27.18
N PRO A 392 8.51 16.56 26.03
CA PRO A 392 8.71 15.94 24.74
C PRO A 392 10.15 15.41 24.59
N GLY A 393 10.28 14.32 23.84
CA GLY A 393 11.55 13.79 23.35
C GLY A 393 12.01 14.51 22.09
N PRO A 394 13.21 14.18 21.59
CA PRO A 394 13.74 14.78 20.37
C PRO A 394 12.82 14.47 19.17
N ALA A 395 12.74 15.40 18.23
CA ALA A 395 12.06 15.21 16.95
C ALA A 395 12.92 15.84 15.84
N ILE A 396 13.50 15.00 14.97
CA ILE A 396 14.35 15.44 13.86
C ILE A 396 13.44 15.96 12.74
N THR A 397 13.80 17.13 12.20
CA THR A 397 13.09 17.75 11.07
C THR A 397 13.92 17.75 9.79
N GLU A 398 15.24 17.66 9.91
CA GLU A 398 16.17 17.72 8.77
C GLU A 398 17.54 17.20 9.20
N VAL A 399 18.22 16.48 8.30
CA VAL A 399 19.64 16.14 8.41
C VAL A 399 20.34 16.61 7.14
N VAL A 400 21.38 17.44 7.30
CA VAL A 400 22.16 17.96 6.20
C VAL A 400 23.56 17.37 6.23
N ASP A 401 23.98 16.77 5.12
CA ASP A 401 25.31 16.20 5.01
C ASP A 401 26.40 17.29 4.88
N GLY A 402 27.57 17.00 5.44
CA GLY A 402 28.78 17.81 5.33
C GLY A 402 30.01 16.91 5.18
N SER A 403 31.21 17.49 5.05
CA SER A 403 32.42 16.70 4.78
C SER A 403 32.70 15.68 5.90
N ASP A 404 32.87 16.17 7.13
CA ASP A 404 33.29 15.36 8.28
C ASP A 404 32.19 15.25 9.36
N ALA A 405 31.13 16.05 9.21
CA ALA A 405 30.04 16.14 10.17
C ALA A 405 28.72 16.36 9.45
N VAL A 406 27.63 15.93 10.09
CA VAL A 406 26.26 16.16 9.67
C VAL A 406 25.61 17.20 10.59
N ALA A 407 24.77 18.07 10.02
CA ALA A 407 23.95 18.99 10.78
C ALA A 407 22.56 18.37 11.02
N VAL A 408 22.25 18.04 12.28
CA VAL A 408 20.96 17.47 12.68
C VAL A 408 20.09 18.56 13.27
N ARG A 409 18.99 18.90 12.59
CA ARG A 409 18.04 19.92 13.02
C ARG A 409 16.76 19.29 13.53
N GLY A 410 16.20 19.85 14.58
CA GLY A 410 15.01 19.31 15.19
C GLY A 410 14.60 20.02 16.46
N TYR A 411 13.49 19.59 17.04
CA TYR A 411 12.96 20.12 18.29
C TYR A 411 13.36 19.25 19.48
N PHE A 412 13.39 19.88 20.66
CA PHE A 412 13.54 19.21 21.95
C PHE A 412 14.82 18.37 22.08
N MET A 413 15.91 18.83 21.45
CA MET A 413 17.25 18.28 21.58
C MET A 413 18.05 19.13 22.58
N PRO A 414 18.02 18.83 23.89
CA PRO A 414 18.77 19.57 24.90
C PRO A 414 20.29 19.36 24.79
N ALA A 415 21.05 20.08 25.62
CA ALA A 415 22.45 19.74 25.80
C ALA A 415 22.56 18.29 26.35
N GLY A 416 23.45 17.49 25.77
CA GLY A 416 23.63 16.08 26.13
C GLY A 416 22.76 15.10 25.35
N THR A 417 21.99 15.54 24.34
CA THR A 417 21.38 14.63 23.36
C THR A 417 22.44 13.70 22.77
N VAL A 418 22.17 12.39 22.85
CA VAL A 418 23.01 11.36 22.23
C VAL A 418 22.55 11.22 20.77
N VAL A 419 23.50 11.15 19.84
CA VAL A 419 23.20 10.92 18.43
C VAL A 419 23.90 9.65 17.97
N LEU A 420 23.19 8.82 17.22
CA LEU A 420 23.73 7.66 16.52
C LEU A 420 23.59 7.88 15.02
N VAL A 421 24.61 7.47 14.26
CA VAL A 421 24.61 7.45 12.79
C VAL A 421 24.84 6.01 12.38
N ASP A 422 23.85 5.43 11.69
CA ASP A 422 23.83 4.01 11.27
C ASP A 422 24.10 3.05 12.45
N GLY A 423 23.43 3.30 13.58
CA GLY A 423 23.58 2.53 14.81
C GLY A 423 24.86 2.77 15.61
N ALA A 424 25.85 3.49 15.07
CA ALA A 424 27.08 3.82 15.77
C ALA A 424 26.96 5.16 16.55
N PRO A 425 27.37 5.23 17.82
CA PRO A 425 27.42 6.50 18.56
C PRO A 425 28.30 7.54 17.86
N ALA A 426 27.76 8.74 17.69
CA ALA A 426 28.38 9.84 16.97
C ALA A 426 28.59 11.05 17.90
N ALA A 427 29.75 11.71 17.80
CA ALA A 427 30.11 12.79 18.72
C ALA A 427 29.41 14.10 18.36
N VAL A 428 28.61 14.65 19.28
CA VAL A 428 28.02 15.99 19.14
C VAL A 428 29.05 17.05 19.52
N SER A 429 29.57 17.75 18.51
CA SER A 429 30.65 18.74 18.66
C SER A 429 30.15 20.16 18.94
N ALA A 430 28.94 20.50 18.48
CA ALA A 430 28.31 21.79 18.74
C ALA A 430 26.78 21.66 18.80
N ARG A 431 26.16 22.63 19.49
CA ARG A 431 24.71 22.82 19.53
C ARG A 431 24.39 24.30 19.35
N THR A 432 23.62 24.62 18.34
CA THR A 432 23.08 25.96 18.08
C THR A 432 21.60 25.99 18.44
N ASP A 433 21.19 26.92 19.30
CA ASP A 433 19.77 27.16 19.58
C ASP A 433 19.15 27.97 18.44
N LEU A 434 18.09 27.45 17.82
CA LEU A 434 17.38 28.09 16.72
C LEU A 434 16.08 28.78 17.21
N GLY A 435 15.80 28.73 18.52
CA GLY A 435 14.63 29.33 19.14
C GLY A 435 13.41 28.41 19.19
N ASP A 436 12.45 28.76 20.03
CA ASP A 436 11.14 28.09 20.17
C ASP A 436 11.19 26.58 20.49
N GLY A 437 12.35 26.08 20.95
CA GLY A 437 12.62 24.68 21.26
C GLY A 437 13.37 23.92 20.16
N LYS A 438 13.67 24.56 19.01
CA LYS A 438 14.43 24.01 17.90
C LYS A 438 15.94 24.21 18.08
N ALA A 439 16.73 23.24 17.68
CA ALA A 439 18.18 23.29 17.72
C ALA A 439 18.81 22.64 16.48
N GLU A 440 20.05 23.02 16.20
CA GLU A 440 20.94 22.33 15.26
C GLU A 440 22.10 21.72 16.05
N LEU A 441 22.34 20.42 15.84
CA LEU A 441 23.49 19.70 16.37
C LEU A 441 24.50 19.48 15.26
N THR A 442 25.78 19.78 15.51
CA THR A 442 26.87 19.40 14.61
C THR A 442 27.45 18.07 15.08
N VAL A 443 27.19 17.00 14.34
CA VAL A 443 27.47 15.61 14.73
C VAL A 443 28.57 15.06 13.85
N GLN A 444 29.69 14.63 14.44
CA GLN A 444 30.81 14.06 13.71
C GLN A 444 30.43 12.68 13.15
N LYS A 445 30.74 12.42 11.87
CA LYS A 445 30.57 11.08 11.29
C LYS A 445 31.41 10.07 12.10
N PRO A 446 30.88 8.89 12.46
CA PRO A 446 31.64 7.88 13.21
C PRO A 446 32.94 7.49 12.50
N GLU A 447 33.96 7.09 13.26
CA GLU A 447 35.20 6.58 12.69
C GLU A 447 34.90 5.33 11.84
N GLY A 448 35.38 5.32 10.59
CA GLY A 448 35.11 4.24 9.65
C GLY A 448 33.72 4.27 9.01
N PHE A 449 32.95 5.36 9.17
CA PHE A 449 31.67 5.53 8.46
C PHE A 449 31.89 5.50 6.94
N MET A 450 31.21 4.57 6.27
CA MET A 450 31.43 4.28 4.86
C MET A 450 30.62 5.16 3.90
N GLY A 451 29.71 6.01 4.40
CA GLY A 451 28.74 6.73 3.57
C GLY A 451 27.48 5.91 3.30
N GLY A 452 26.64 6.40 2.39
CA GLY A 452 25.37 5.79 1.99
C GLY A 452 24.17 6.41 2.70
N GLN A 453 23.00 5.83 2.42
CA GLN A 453 21.79 6.16 3.15
C GLN A 453 21.89 5.56 4.56
N ALA A 454 21.73 6.41 5.59
CA ALA A 454 21.95 6.04 6.97
C ALA A 454 20.80 6.54 7.87
N ILE A 455 20.52 5.78 8.93
CA ILE A 455 19.58 6.21 9.97
C ILE A 455 20.33 7.07 10.98
N VAL A 456 19.91 8.34 11.10
CA VAL A 456 20.35 9.25 12.15
C VAL A 456 19.32 9.23 13.26
N ARG A 457 19.74 8.82 14.46
CA ARG A 457 18.88 8.70 15.63
C ARG A 457 19.32 9.65 16.72
N ALA A 458 18.41 10.47 17.22
CA ALA A 458 18.63 11.34 18.37
C ALA A 458 17.91 10.79 19.60
N GLU A 459 18.59 10.77 20.75
CA GLU A 459 18.05 10.25 22.01
C GLU A 459 18.23 11.28 23.14
N ALA A 460 17.15 11.56 23.85
CA ALA A 460 17.15 12.39 25.05
C ALA A 460 15.96 12.06 25.94
N SER A 461 16.13 12.18 27.26
CA SER A 461 15.06 11.99 28.24
C SER A 461 14.34 10.63 28.15
N GLY A 462 15.07 9.58 27.74
CA GLY A 462 14.52 8.24 27.55
C GLY A 462 13.61 8.09 26.33
N LYS A 463 13.59 9.08 25.43
CA LYS A 463 12.83 9.11 24.18
C LYS A 463 13.78 9.28 22.98
N ARG A 464 13.29 9.01 21.78
CA ARG A 464 14.08 9.06 20.56
C ARG A 464 13.32 9.56 19.33
N ALA A 465 14.07 9.91 18.30
CA ALA A 465 13.61 10.08 16.93
C ALA A 465 14.66 9.52 15.96
N SER A 466 14.24 8.68 15.02
CA SER A 466 15.02 8.19 13.88
C SER A 466 14.63 8.96 12.62
N HIS A 467 15.60 9.24 11.75
CA HIS A 467 15.39 9.88 10.46
C HIS A 467 16.41 9.34 9.46
N ARG A 468 15.96 9.04 8.24
CA ARG A 468 16.83 8.53 7.18
C ARG A 468 17.44 9.70 6.42
N ALA A 469 18.74 9.67 6.22
CA ALA A 469 19.45 10.71 5.49
C ALA A 469 20.41 10.09 4.47
N ASP A 470 20.57 10.76 3.34
CA ASP A 470 21.61 10.46 2.37
C ASP A 470 22.91 11.16 2.78
N LEU A 471 23.92 10.38 3.19
CA LEU A 471 25.21 10.88 3.66
C LEU A 471 26.35 10.57 2.66
N GLY A 472 26.03 10.65 1.37
CA GLY A 472 26.95 10.45 0.25
C GLY A 472 27.06 9.01 -0.22
N LYS A 473 27.96 8.75 -1.18
CA LYS A 473 28.20 7.39 -1.71
C LYS A 473 28.87 6.48 -0.71
N ARG A 474 28.42 5.24 -0.65
CA ARG A 474 29.00 4.22 0.22
C ARG A 474 30.28 3.66 -0.42
N ALA A 475 31.39 3.71 0.31
CA ALA A 475 32.72 3.42 -0.23
C ALA A 475 33.02 1.93 -0.49
N ASP A 476 32.25 1.00 0.10
CA ASP A 476 32.37 -0.45 -0.12
C ASP A 476 31.38 -0.98 -1.18
N THR A 477 30.58 -0.10 -1.78
CA THR A 477 29.52 -0.48 -2.74
C THR A 477 29.98 -0.24 -4.17
N THR A 478 29.72 -1.21 -5.04
CA THR A 478 29.87 -1.02 -6.49
C THR A 478 28.57 -0.50 -7.06
N TYR A 479 28.60 0.69 -7.64
CA TYR A 479 27.43 1.26 -8.30
C TYR A 479 27.48 1.05 -9.82
N TYR A 480 26.36 1.37 -10.46
CA TYR A 480 26.28 1.54 -11.90
C TYR A 480 27.32 2.52 -12.43
N ASP A 481 27.66 2.37 -13.72
CA ASP A 481 28.71 3.16 -14.36
C ASP A 481 28.34 4.66 -14.42
N GLN A 482 27.04 4.96 -14.46
CA GLN A 482 26.46 6.30 -14.37
C GLN A 482 25.32 6.31 -13.33
N THR A 483 25.46 7.09 -12.26
CA THR A 483 24.46 7.14 -11.16
C THR A 483 23.79 8.49 -10.99
N ASP A 484 24.27 9.51 -11.70
CA ASP A 484 23.92 10.92 -11.50
C ASP A 484 23.42 11.54 -12.81
N LEU A 485 22.64 10.78 -13.60
CA LEU A 485 22.08 11.26 -14.86
C LEU A 485 21.02 12.33 -14.59
N PRO A 486 20.82 13.30 -15.51
CA PRO A 486 19.90 14.41 -15.28
C PRO A 486 18.46 13.93 -15.15
N ILE A 487 17.70 14.61 -14.28
CA ILE A 487 16.30 14.28 -14.00
C ILE A 487 15.43 15.51 -14.29
N PRO A 488 14.45 15.42 -15.20
CA PRO A 488 13.51 16.51 -15.47
C PRO A 488 12.66 16.81 -14.23
N GLY A 489 12.62 18.09 -13.81
CA GLY A 489 11.87 18.50 -12.63
C GLY A 489 10.36 18.23 -12.72
N GLU A 490 9.79 18.10 -13.92
CA GLU A 490 8.37 17.75 -14.08
C GLU A 490 8.01 16.32 -13.64
N LEU A 491 8.99 15.41 -13.55
CA LEU A 491 8.78 14.05 -13.04
C LEU A 491 8.34 14.01 -11.58
N ASP A 492 8.56 15.08 -10.81
CA ASP A 492 8.02 15.22 -9.45
C ASP A 492 6.49 15.26 -9.44
N GLU A 493 5.88 15.77 -10.51
CA GLU A 493 4.43 15.80 -10.62
C GLU A 493 3.87 14.46 -11.14
N TRP A 494 4.70 13.62 -11.76
CA TRP A 494 4.29 12.34 -12.36
C TRP A 494 4.17 11.26 -11.30
N GLU A 495 3.16 10.40 -11.44
CA GLU A 495 2.86 9.34 -10.46
C GLU A 495 3.45 8.00 -10.83
N SER A 496 3.68 7.76 -12.12
CA SER A 496 4.32 6.56 -12.68
C SER A 496 4.80 6.85 -14.10
N TRP A 497 5.69 6.00 -14.61
CA TRP A 497 6.26 6.11 -15.95
C TRP A 497 6.66 4.75 -16.54
N GLN A 498 6.76 4.70 -17.87
CA GLN A 498 7.35 3.59 -18.63
C GLN A 498 8.57 4.09 -19.40
N LEU A 499 9.66 3.30 -19.40
CA LEU A 499 10.83 3.56 -20.24
C LEU A 499 10.82 2.69 -21.51
N VAL A 500 11.10 3.28 -22.68
CA VAL A 500 11.15 2.59 -23.97
C VAL A 500 12.31 3.12 -24.81
N GLY A 501 13.18 2.23 -25.29
CA GLY A 501 14.20 2.60 -26.28
C GLY A 501 13.63 2.69 -27.69
N PHE A 502 13.94 3.74 -28.44
CA PHE A 502 13.52 3.91 -29.83
C PHE A 502 14.42 4.90 -30.58
N GLY A 503 14.84 4.55 -31.79
CA GLY A 503 15.49 5.48 -32.72
C GLY A 503 16.81 6.09 -32.22
N GLY A 504 17.48 5.45 -31.25
CA GLY A 504 18.72 5.91 -30.65
C GLY A 504 18.56 6.49 -29.24
N ASP A 505 17.34 6.88 -28.87
CA ASP A 505 17.00 7.57 -27.64
C ASP A 505 16.24 6.67 -26.64
N VAL A 506 16.14 7.11 -25.38
CA VAL A 506 15.27 6.51 -24.36
C VAL A 506 14.09 7.43 -24.07
N TYR A 507 12.87 6.94 -24.26
CA TYR A 507 11.64 7.68 -24.01
C TYR A 507 11.08 7.36 -22.63
N CYS A 508 10.62 8.38 -21.91
CA CYS A 508 9.89 8.27 -20.66
C CYS A 508 8.43 8.68 -20.89
N LEU A 509 7.54 7.70 -20.79
CA LEU A 509 6.11 7.84 -21.08
C LEU A 509 5.33 7.98 -19.77
N PRO A 510 4.51 9.03 -19.61
CA PRO A 510 3.76 9.26 -18.38
C PRO A 510 2.64 8.23 -18.21
N ARG A 511 2.56 7.63 -17.02
CA ARG A 511 1.49 6.70 -16.63
C ARG A 511 0.63 7.35 -15.54
N ALA A 512 -0.69 7.27 -15.66
CA ALA A 512 -1.61 7.90 -14.71
C ALA A 512 -2.03 6.97 -13.57
N SER A 513 -2.12 7.45 -12.34
CA SER A 513 -2.81 6.69 -11.31
C SER A 513 -4.30 6.56 -11.64
N VAL A 514 -4.88 5.39 -11.35
CA VAL A 514 -6.33 5.19 -11.35
C VAL A 514 -7.07 6.10 -10.36
N PHE A 515 -6.34 6.74 -9.43
CA PHE A 515 -6.88 7.68 -8.45
C PHE A 515 -6.80 9.16 -8.89
N ALA A 516 -6.03 9.48 -9.95
CA ALA A 516 -5.78 10.86 -10.38
C ALA A 516 -6.71 11.30 -11.53
N GLY A 517 -7.89 11.78 -11.17
CA GLY A 517 -8.95 12.14 -12.14
C GLY A 517 -8.75 13.40 -12.98
N GLU A 518 -7.65 14.16 -12.85
CA GLU A 518 -7.56 15.51 -13.44
C GLU A 518 -6.28 15.82 -14.24
N LYS A 519 -5.23 14.99 -14.16
CA LYS A 519 -3.95 15.28 -14.82
C LYS A 519 -4.00 14.90 -16.30
N SER A 520 -3.37 15.72 -17.13
CA SER A 520 -3.18 15.40 -18.55
C SER A 520 -1.79 15.83 -19.03
N TYR A 521 -1.27 15.05 -19.96
CA TYR A 521 0.05 15.14 -20.54
C TYR A 521 -0.08 15.55 -22.00
N ASN A 522 0.73 16.52 -22.44
CA ASN A 522 0.73 17.03 -23.80
C ASN A 522 2.00 16.66 -24.57
N HIS A 523 2.94 15.98 -23.91
CA HIS A 523 4.22 15.56 -24.46
C HIS A 523 4.69 14.30 -23.72
N VAL A 524 5.70 13.65 -24.30
CA VAL A 524 6.52 12.63 -23.64
C VAL A 524 7.95 13.14 -23.54
N LEU A 525 8.71 12.57 -22.61
CA LEU A 525 10.10 12.93 -22.38
C LEU A 525 11.01 12.02 -23.20
N ARG A 526 12.09 12.57 -23.74
CA ARG A 526 13.09 11.85 -24.55
C ARG A 526 14.49 12.17 -24.05
N TYR A 527 15.21 11.16 -23.60
CA TYR A 527 16.60 11.24 -23.18
C TYR A 527 17.51 10.81 -24.32
N ASP A 528 18.42 11.71 -24.70
CA ASP A 528 19.51 11.46 -25.64
C ASP A 528 20.72 10.92 -24.84
N PRO A 529 21.12 9.66 -25.02
CA PRO A 529 22.25 9.08 -24.28
C PRO A 529 23.62 9.66 -24.66
N ASP A 530 23.76 10.25 -25.85
CA ASP A 530 25.01 10.80 -26.37
C ASP A 530 25.20 12.25 -25.89
N GLU A 531 24.11 13.04 -25.83
CA GLU A 531 24.11 14.39 -25.27
C GLU A 531 23.93 14.43 -23.74
N GLU A 532 23.52 13.31 -23.13
CA GLU A 532 23.09 13.21 -21.73
C GLU A 532 22.07 14.30 -21.37
N ALA A 533 21.05 14.47 -22.21
CA ALA A 533 20.08 15.56 -22.08
C ALA A 533 18.65 15.09 -22.36
N TRP A 534 17.68 15.75 -21.70
CA TRP A 534 16.26 15.52 -21.93
C TRP A 534 15.67 16.57 -22.88
N GLY A 535 14.85 16.11 -23.82
CA GLY A 535 13.97 16.91 -24.64
C GLY A 535 12.51 16.46 -24.53
N GLU A 536 11.62 17.25 -25.12
CA GLU A 536 10.18 16.97 -25.16
C GLU A 536 9.75 16.57 -26.57
N VAL A 537 8.88 15.57 -26.66
CA VAL A 537 8.19 15.19 -27.90
C VAL A 537 6.71 15.45 -27.73
N PRO A 538 6.13 16.47 -28.41
CA PRO A 538 4.72 16.80 -28.30
C PRO A 538 3.83 15.63 -28.74
N LEU A 539 2.81 15.33 -27.94
CA LEU A 539 1.77 14.38 -28.29
C LEU A 539 0.81 14.99 -29.33
N PRO A 540 0.17 14.17 -30.18
CA PRO A 540 -0.80 14.65 -31.14
C PRO A 540 -1.98 15.38 -30.48
N ALA A 541 -2.34 16.56 -31.01
CA ALA A 541 -3.51 17.32 -30.58
C ALA A 541 -4.70 17.12 -31.53
N GLY A 542 -5.92 17.08 -30.99
CA GLY A 542 -7.17 16.97 -31.76
C GLY A 542 -7.85 15.61 -31.62
N THR A 543 -8.65 15.21 -32.60
CA THR A 543 -9.35 13.92 -32.59
C THR A 543 -8.64 12.90 -33.48
N ILE A 544 -8.18 11.79 -32.89
CA ILE A 544 -7.58 10.67 -33.61
C ILE A 544 -8.44 9.43 -33.33
N ASP A 545 -8.88 8.76 -34.40
CA ASP A 545 -9.75 7.57 -34.32
C ASP A 545 -10.97 7.72 -33.40
N GLY A 546 -11.55 8.93 -33.38
CA GLY A 546 -12.72 9.25 -32.57
C GLY A 546 -12.43 9.62 -31.11
N ILE A 547 -11.17 9.61 -30.68
CA ILE A 547 -10.75 10.00 -29.33
C ILE A 547 -10.26 11.46 -29.32
N ASP A 548 -10.86 12.27 -28.45
CA ASP A 548 -10.52 13.69 -28.26
C ASP A 548 -9.30 13.86 -27.35
N LEU A 549 -8.14 14.12 -27.95
CA LEU A 549 -6.87 14.44 -27.30
C LEU A 549 -6.64 15.96 -27.17
N SER A 550 -7.62 16.81 -27.49
CA SER A 550 -7.46 18.28 -27.42
C SER A 550 -7.14 18.82 -26.02
N SER A 551 -7.36 18.00 -24.98
CA SER A 551 -7.06 18.32 -23.58
C SER A 551 -5.87 17.54 -23.00
N GLY A 552 -5.10 16.87 -23.87
CA GLY A 552 -3.98 16.00 -23.51
C GLY A 552 -4.40 14.55 -23.24
N ALA A 553 -3.39 13.67 -23.13
CA ALA A 553 -3.54 12.28 -22.74
C ALA A 553 -3.54 12.13 -21.21
N ALA A 554 -4.36 11.25 -20.67
CA ALA A 554 -4.35 10.86 -19.26
C ALA A 554 -3.27 9.79 -18.99
N ASP A 555 -3.12 8.80 -19.87
CA ASP A 555 -2.15 7.72 -19.76
C ASP A 555 -1.49 7.47 -21.12
N VAL A 556 -0.19 7.15 -21.11
CA VAL A 556 0.62 6.87 -22.31
C VAL A 556 1.48 5.64 -22.08
N THR A 557 1.28 4.58 -22.86
CA THR A 557 2.16 3.41 -22.90
C THR A 557 2.62 3.13 -24.32
N GLY A 558 3.79 2.52 -24.51
CA GLY A 558 4.40 2.40 -25.82
C GLY A 558 5.30 1.19 -26.02
N ALA A 559 5.47 0.81 -27.29
CA ALA A 559 6.39 -0.22 -27.74
C ALA A 559 6.81 0.02 -29.19
N THR A 560 7.92 -0.59 -29.62
CA THR A 560 8.45 -0.45 -30.98
C THR A 560 7.84 -1.46 -31.95
N LEU A 561 7.46 -1.03 -33.15
CA LEU A 561 6.98 -1.90 -34.24
C LEU A 561 7.29 -1.29 -35.61
N ASP A 562 7.82 -2.10 -36.52
CA ASP A 562 8.09 -1.73 -37.92
C ASP A 562 8.85 -0.40 -38.07
N GLY A 563 9.83 -0.14 -37.20
CA GLY A 563 10.67 1.06 -37.28
C GLY A 563 10.02 2.34 -36.72
N ALA A 564 9.03 2.22 -35.85
CA ALA A 564 8.41 3.35 -35.15
C ALA A 564 8.09 3.03 -33.70
N LEU A 565 7.88 4.09 -32.92
CA LEU A 565 7.31 4.00 -31.58
C LEU A 565 5.78 4.02 -31.70
N VAL A 566 5.13 2.91 -31.36
CA VAL A 566 3.67 2.83 -31.27
C VAL A 566 3.25 3.16 -29.84
N LEU A 567 2.30 4.07 -29.69
CA LEU A 567 1.74 4.48 -28.40
C LEU A 567 0.25 4.14 -28.32
N GLN A 568 -0.17 3.70 -27.15
CA GLN A 568 -1.57 3.69 -26.72
C GLN A 568 -1.81 4.94 -25.86
N LEU A 569 -2.81 5.75 -26.23
CA LEU A 569 -3.17 6.99 -25.56
C LEU A 569 -4.58 6.90 -24.99
N LEU A 570 -4.74 7.28 -23.71
CA LEU A 570 -6.05 7.41 -23.07
C LEU A 570 -6.44 8.89 -23.01
N GLY A 571 -7.59 9.29 -23.56
CA GLY A 571 -8.05 10.69 -23.55
C GLY A 571 -8.70 11.13 -22.23
N LYS A 572 -8.55 12.42 -21.86
CA LYS A 572 -9.03 12.98 -20.57
C LYS A 572 -10.55 12.91 -20.34
N LYS A 573 -11.38 13.29 -21.32
CA LYS A 573 -12.86 13.26 -21.20
C LYS A 573 -13.43 11.87 -21.01
N ASN A 574 -12.61 10.85 -21.26
CA ASN A 574 -13.05 9.48 -21.26
C ASN A 574 -12.90 8.84 -19.89
N GLY A 575 -11.90 9.18 -19.06
CA GLY A 575 -11.70 8.73 -17.66
C GLY A 575 -11.72 7.20 -17.39
N THR A 576 -12.13 6.42 -18.39
CA THR A 576 -12.63 5.04 -18.44
C THR A 576 -13.02 4.64 -19.90
N GLY A 577 -12.72 5.46 -20.92
CA GLY A 577 -13.16 5.22 -22.30
C GLY A 577 -12.08 4.62 -23.19
N ALA A 578 -12.44 4.19 -24.40
CA ALA A 578 -11.53 3.44 -25.28
C ALA A 578 -10.24 4.22 -25.59
N PRO A 579 -9.07 3.57 -25.55
CA PRO A 579 -7.81 4.17 -25.97
C PRO A 579 -7.77 4.38 -27.49
N CYS A 580 -6.94 5.30 -27.96
CA CYS A 580 -6.50 5.33 -29.36
C CYS A 580 -5.04 4.89 -29.47
N PHE A 581 -4.65 4.51 -30.70
CA PHE A 581 -3.31 4.03 -30.99
C PHE A 581 -2.69 4.93 -32.05
N VAL A 582 -1.45 5.33 -31.83
CA VAL A 582 -0.71 6.19 -32.76
C VAL A 582 0.69 5.64 -32.98
N ARG A 583 1.26 5.93 -34.14
CA ARG A 583 2.62 5.60 -34.53
C ARG A 583 3.42 6.89 -34.66
N TYR A 584 4.59 6.94 -34.03
CA TYR A 584 5.57 8.01 -34.12
C TYR A 584 6.82 7.50 -34.85
N ALA A 585 7.06 8.01 -36.06
CA ALA A 585 8.21 7.62 -36.86
C ALA A 585 9.47 8.42 -36.51
N ALA A 586 10.63 7.89 -36.86
CA ALA A 586 11.94 8.51 -36.58
C ALA A 586 12.13 9.89 -37.23
N ASP A 587 11.36 10.21 -38.27
CA ASP A 587 11.35 11.53 -38.91
C ASP A 587 10.45 12.57 -38.20
N GLY A 588 9.84 12.18 -37.08
CA GLY A 588 8.97 13.01 -36.27
C GLY A 588 7.50 13.02 -36.68
N THR A 589 7.10 12.18 -37.63
CA THR A 589 5.70 12.11 -38.11
C THR A 589 4.81 11.24 -37.24
N TRP A 590 3.53 11.62 -37.14
CA TRP A 590 2.50 10.90 -36.40
C TRP A 590 1.44 10.31 -37.34
N GLU A 591 1.01 9.08 -37.08
CA GLU A 591 -0.05 8.38 -37.81
C GLU A 591 -1.00 7.68 -36.82
N GLY A 592 -2.31 7.71 -37.07
CA GLY A 592 -3.30 6.95 -36.29
C GLY A 592 -3.39 5.50 -36.74
N LEU A 593 -3.62 4.57 -35.81
CA LEU A 593 -3.77 3.14 -36.08
C LEU A 593 -5.18 2.66 -35.71
N ASP A 594 -5.86 2.00 -36.66
CA ASP A 594 -7.18 1.38 -36.43
C ASP A 594 -7.03 0.05 -35.65
N LEU A 595 -6.61 0.16 -34.39
CA LEU A 595 -6.53 -0.94 -33.44
C LEU A 595 -7.70 -0.87 -32.44
N LYS A 596 -8.31 -2.02 -32.19
CA LYS A 596 -9.53 -2.18 -31.40
C LYS A 596 -9.32 -3.20 -30.30
N LEU A 597 -9.72 -2.84 -29.08
CA LEU A 597 -9.78 -3.73 -27.93
C LEU A 597 -10.78 -4.88 -28.17
N PRO A 598 -10.65 -6.02 -27.47
CA PRO A 598 -11.61 -7.12 -27.51
C PRO A 598 -12.97 -6.62 -27.02
N ASP A 599 -14.06 -6.91 -27.75
CA ASP A 599 -15.45 -6.51 -27.50
C ASP A 599 -15.64 -5.13 -26.82
N GLN A 600 -16.06 -4.11 -27.59
CA GLN A 600 -16.24 -2.70 -27.19
C GLN A 600 -17.14 -2.42 -25.96
N SER A 601 -17.64 -3.45 -25.28
CA SER A 601 -18.28 -3.36 -23.97
C SER A 601 -17.32 -3.52 -22.78
N GLU A 602 -16.05 -3.94 -22.96
CA GLU A 602 -15.05 -4.15 -21.90
C GLU A 602 -13.82 -3.25 -22.12
N ALA A 603 -13.98 -1.92 -21.96
CA ALA A 603 -12.86 -0.98 -22.12
C ALA A 603 -11.74 -1.26 -21.08
N LEU A 604 -10.65 -1.89 -21.51
CA LEU A 604 -9.40 -2.03 -20.77
C LEU A 604 -8.62 -0.71 -20.83
N SER A 605 -8.58 0.00 -19.71
CA SER A 605 -7.75 1.21 -19.52
C SER A 605 -6.45 0.84 -18.80
N PHE A 606 -5.41 1.67 -18.89
CA PHE A 606 -4.18 1.50 -18.10
C PHE A 606 -3.44 0.16 -18.28
N SER A 607 -3.68 -0.56 -19.39
CA SER A 607 -2.85 -1.68 -19.83
C SER A 607 -1.45 -1.21 -20.21
N THR A 608 -0.47 -2.10 -20.28
CA THR A 608 0.85 -1.79 -20.85
C THR A 608 1.00 -2.38 -22.24
N LEU A 609 1.40 -1.55 -23.20
CA LEU A 609 1.70 -1.96 -24.56
C LEU A 609 3.14 -2.51 -24.63
N ALA A 610 3.29 -3.66 -25.26
CA ALA A 610 4.57 -4.33 -25.50
C ALA A 610 4.64 -4.89 -26.93
N SER A 611 5.84 -5.27 -27.38
CA SER A 611 6.06 -5.79 -28.73
C SER A 611 7.09 -6.92 -28.72
N ASP A 612 6.86 -7.94 -29.55
CA ASP A 612 7.87 -8.96 -29.88
C ASP A 612 8.67 -8.60 -31.16
N GLY A 613 8.42 -7.42 -31.72
CA GLY A 613 8.97 -6.93 -32.99
C GLY A 613 8.13 -7.28 -34.22
N ALA A 614 7.18 -8.22 -34.11
CA ALA A 614 6.27 -8.60 -35.19
C ALA A 614 4.79 -8.35 -34.86
N HIS A 615 4.44 -8.30 -33.58
CA HIS A 615 3.08 -8.10 -33.06
C HIS A 615 3.10 -7.21 -31.83
N LEU A 616 1.98 -6.55 -31.59
CA LEU A 616 1.71 -5.79 -30.37
C LEU A 616 0.95 -6.63 -29.36
N TYR A 617 1.19 -6.33 -28.09
CA TYR A 617 0.58 -7.01 -26.95
C TYR A 617 0.10 -6.01 -25.92
N LEU A 618 -1.00 -6.32 -25.24
CA LEU A 618 -1.49 -5.58 -24.09
C LEU A 618 -1.42 -6.48 -22.86
N PHE A 619 -0.76 -6.01 -21.81
CA PHE A 619 -0.63 -6.69 -20.54
C PHE A 619 -1.44 -5.98 -19.45
N GLY A 620 -2.29 -6.74 -18.78
CA GLY A 620 -3.09 -6.28 -17.64
C GLY A 620 -3.99 -5.10 -17.96
N GLY A 621 -4.10 -4.17 -17.01
CA GLY A 621 -4.95 -2.99 -17.07
C GLY A 621 -6.16 -3.08 -16.14
N PHE A 622 -7.08 -2.12 -16.27
CA PHE A 622 -8.28 -2.00 -15.47
C PHE A 622 -9.52 -2.08 -16.36
N GLY A 623 -10.44 -2.97 -16.03
CA GLY A 623 -11.70 -3.16 -16.76
C GLY A 623 -12.91 -3.17 -15.82
N LYS A 624 -14.07 -3.59 -16.35
CA LYS A 624 -15.33 -3.66 -15.58
C LYS A 624 -15.27 -4.54 -14.33
N ASN A 625 -14.43 -5.57 -14.38
CA ASN A 625 -14.31 -6.56 -13.31
C ASN A 625 -13.15 -6.26 -12.34
N GLY A 626 -12.53 -5.08 -12.44
CA GLY A 626 -11.35 -4.72 -11.65
C GLY A 626 -10.05 -4.89 -12.41
N ASP A 627 -9.00 -5.25 -11.67
CA ASP A 627 -7.64 -5.45 -12.19
C ASP A 627 -7.61 -6.65 -13.14
N SER A 628 -7.09 -6.45 -14.34
CA SER A 628 -7.01 -7.50 -15.37
C SER A 628 -5.69 -8.26 -15.27
N ALA A 629 -5.76 -9.58 -15.30
CA ALA A 629 -4.61 -10.45 -15.51
C ALA A 629 -4.40 -10.80 -17.00
N ALA A 630 -5.33 -10.42 -17.88
CA ALA A 630 -5.33 -10.88 -19.26
C ALA A 630 -4.15 -10.29 -20.06
N VAL A 631 -3.65 -11.09 -21.00
CA VAL A 631 -2.68 -10.70 -22.00
C VAL A 631 -3.33 -10.85 -23.37
N TYR A 632 -3.34 -9.77 -24.16
CA TYR A 632 -3.88 -9.78 -25.51
C TYR A 632 -2.78 -9.58 -26.54
N ARG A 633 -2.98 -10.12 -27.74
CA ARG A 633 -2.12 -9.91 -28.92
C ARG A 633 -2.94 -9.29 -30.06
N ALA A 634 -2.38 -8.29 -30.71
CA ALA A 634 -2.99 -7.66 -31.88
C ALA A 634 -2.92 -8.58 -33.10
N ASP A 635 -4.06 -8.79 -33.76
CA ASP A 635 -4.13 -9.28 -35.12
C ASP A 635 -4.05 -8.07 -36.06
N LEU A 636 -2.82 -7.70 -36.45
CA LEU A 636 -2.52 -6.50 -37.24
C LEU A 636 -3.24 -6.46 -38.60
N LYS A 637 -3.73 -7.60 -39.11
CA LYS A 637 -4.53 -7.62 -40.36
C LYS A 637 -5.96 -7.17 -40.13
N THR A 638 -6.53 -7.53 -38.98
CA THR A 638 -7.93 -7.20 -38.62
C THR A 638 -8.03 -5.96 -37.75
N GLY A 639 -6.92 -5.54 -37.14
CA GLY A 639 -6.86 -4.45 -36.17
C GLY A 639 -7.47 -4.81 -34.82
N VAL A 640 -7.64 -6.10 -34.47
CA VAL A 640 -8.33 -6.52 -33.24
C VAL A 640 -7.39 -7.27 -32.31
N PHE A 641 -7.41 -6.91 -31.03
CA PHE A 641 -6.72 -7.65 -29.97
C PHE A 641 -7.49 -8.92 -29.58
N LYS A 642 -6.76 -10.04 -29.44
CA LYS A 642 -7.28 -11.36 -29.05
C LYS A 642 -6.52 -11.91 -27.86
N GLU A 643 -7.20 -12.65 -26.99
CA GLU A 643 -6.59 -13.21 -25.78
C GLU A 643 -5.46 -14.18 -26.14
N ALA A 644 -4.30 -13.94 -25.53
CA ALA A 644 -3.06 -14.68 -25.76
C ALA A 644 -2.61 -15.44 -24.51
N GLY A 645 -3.00 -15.01 -23.31
CA GLY A 645 -2.65 -15.65 -22.04
C GLY A 645 -3.11 -14.83 -20.85
N ALA A 646 -2.60 -15.17 -19.66
CA ALA A 646 -2.87 -14.44 -18.43
C ALA A 646 -1.66 -14.45 -17.49
N LEU A 647 -1.55 -13.39 -16.69
CA LEU A 647 -0.65 -13.23 -15.54
C LEU A 647 -1.18 -14.02 -14.33
N SER A 648 -0.35 -14.27 -13.32
CA SER A 648 -0.81 -14.91 -12.08
C SER A 648 -1.75 -14.02 -11.28
N THR A 649 -1.60 -12.70 -11.40
CA THR A 649 -2.31 -11.70 -10.62
C THR A 649 -2.73 -10.54 -11.52
N GLY A 650 -3.97 -10.09 -11.36
CA GLY A 650 -4.47 -8.91 -12.06
C GLY A 650 -3.69 -7.67 -11.65
N ARG A 651 -3.25 -6.87 -12.63
CA ARG A 651 -2.40 -5.72 -12.36
C ARG A 651 -2.58 -4.60 -13.37
N ILE A 652 -2.51 -3.37 -12.86
CA ILE A 652 -2.62 -2.12 -13.61
C ILE A 652 -1.21 -1.62 -13.92
N GLN A 653 -0.97 -1.20 -15.16
CA GLN A 653 0.31 -0.63 -15.62
C GLN A 653 1.54 -1.51 -15.31
N PRO A 654 1.52 -2.82 -15.63
CA PRO A 654 2.70 -3.64 -15.43
C PRO A 654 3.89 -3.15 -16.26
N LEU A 655 5.11 -3.43 -15.80
CA LEU A 655 6.33 -3.22 -16.55
C LEU A 655 6.63 -4.47 -17.36
N VAL A 656 6.93 -4.32 -18.65
CA VAL A 656 7.07 -5.45 -19.57
C VAL A 656 8.33 -5.27 -20.41
N ALA A 657 9.18 -6.29 -20.43
CA ALA A 657 10.32 -6.38 -21.34
C ALA A 657 10.19 -7.65 -22.20
N TYR A 658 10.50 -7.54 -23.49
CA TYR A 658 10.58 -8.68 -24.39
C TYR A 658 12.02 -8.92 -24.83
N GLY A 659 12.44 -10.18 -24.78
CA GLY A 659 13.75 -10.61 -25.23
C GLY A 659 13.87 -12.12 -25.15
N ASN A 660 14.81 -12.69 -25.92
CA ASN A 660 15.10 -14.13 -25.86
C ASN A 660 13.86 -15.02 -26.11
N GLY A 661 12.86 -14.53 -26.86
CA GLY A 661 11.61 -15.24 -27.15
C GLY A 661 10.58 -15.25 -26.01
N LEU A 662 10.80 -14.47 -24.95
CA LEU A 662 10.00 -14.45 -23.72
C LEU A 662 9.59 -13.02 -23.34
N PHE A 663 8.56 -12.91 -22.50
CA PHE A 663 8.24 -11.65 -21.80
C PHE A 663 8.58 -11.78 -20.32
N ALA A 664 9.28 -10.80 -19.76
CA ALA A 664 9.38 -10.59 -18.33
C ALA A 664 8.39 -9.50 -17.92
N VAL A 665 7.56 -9.79 -16.93
CA VAL A 665 6.51 -8.90 -16.44
C VAL A 665 6.64 -8.72 -14.93
N SER A 666 6.65 -7.47 -14.46
CA SER A 666 6.75 -7.17 -13.03
C SER A 666 6.14 -5.81 -12.71
N GLY A 667 6.09 -5.47 -11.42
CA GLY A 667 5.54 -4.20 -10.96
C GLY A 667 4.08 -4.01 -11.37
N GLY A 668 3.71 -2.74 -11.58
CA GLY A 668 2.32 -2.31 -11.65
C GLY A 668 1.66 -2.30 -10.27
N VAL A 669 0.41 -1.82 -10.24
CA VAL A 669 -0.38 -1.71 -9.00
C VAL A 669 -1.65 -2.56 -9.06
N SER A 670 -2.24 -2.83 -7.91
CA SER A 670 -3.53 -3.52 -7.80
C SER A 670 -4.46 -2.80 -6.83
N LEU A 671 -5.73 -2.63 -7.20
CA LEU A 671 -6.77 -2.13 -6.30
C LEU A 671 -7.11 -3.13 -5.19
N GLU A 672 -6.98 -4.44 -5.46
CA GLU A 672 -7.10 -5.48 -4.42
C GLU A 672 -6.03 -5.31 -3.34
N LEU A 673 -4.87 -4.76 -3.69
CA LEU A 673 -3.77 -4.43 -2.79
C LEU A 673 -3.78 -2.95 -2.34
N GLN A 674 -4.94 -2.28 -2.35
CA GLN A 674 -5.11 -0.88 -1.94
C GLN A 674 -4.28 0.12 -2.77
N GLY A 675 -4.13 -0.14 -4.07
CA GLY A 675 -3.26 0.64 -4.96
C GLY A 675 -1.77 0.35 -4.76
N GLY A 676 -1.46 -0.75 -4.07
CA GLY A 676 -0.13 -1.23 -3.78
C GLY A 676 0.58 -1.87 -4.96
N GLY A 677 1.91 -1.91 -4.89
CA GLY A 677 2.74 -2.60 -5.86
C GLY A 677 2.48 -4.10 -5.88
N VAL A 678 2.33 -4.68 -7.06
CA VAL A 678 2.18 -6.14 -7.20
C VAL A 678 3.55 -6.80 -7.04
N PRO A 679 3.73 -7.70 -6.05
CA PRO A 679 5.04 -8.23 -5.71
C PRO A 679 5.68 -9.09 -6.79
N GLY A 680 7.00 -9.03 -6.86
CA GLY A 680 7.83 -9.95 -7.63
C GLY A 680 7.77 -9.74 -9.15
N ALA A 681 8.12 -10.80 -9.88
CA ALA A 681 8.16 -10.83 -11.33
C ALA A 681 7.70 -12.18 -11.87
N GLU A 682 7.26 -12.21 -13.11
CA GLU A 682 6.82 -13.41 -13.82
C GLU A 682 7.45 -13.47 -15.22
N LEU A 683 7.71 -14.69 -15.70
CA LEU A 683 8.14 -14.96 -17.07
C LEU A 683 7.00 -15.61 -17.85
N LEU A 684 6.60 -14.97 -18.95
CA LEU A 684 5.63 -15.53 -19.88
C LEU A 684 6.33 -16.19 -21.05
N ARG A 685 5.92 -17.43 -21.31
CA ARG A 685 6.45 -18.26 -22.38
C ARG A 685 5.33 -18.87 -23.21
N PRO A 686 5.60 -19.17 -24.49
CA PRO A 686 4.75 -20.03 -25.30
C PRO A 686 4.59 -21.41 -24.65
N ARG A 687 3.35 -21.92 -24.57
CA ARG A 687 3.10 -23.32 -24.21
C ARG A 687 3.80 -24.26 -25.18
N GLU A 688 4.30 -25.37 -24.65
CA GLU A 688 4.96 -26.40 -25.45
C GLU A 688 4.07 -26.88 -26.60
N GLY A 689 4.60 -26.87 -27.84
CA GLY A 689 3.86 -27.24 -29.05
C GLY A 689 2.88 -26.18 -29.60
N ALA A 690 2.64 -25.07 -28.90
CA ALA A 690 1.73 -24.01 -29.37
C ALA A 690 2.34 -23.14 -30.47
N LEU A 691 3.66 -22.92 -30.43
CA LEU A 691 4.40 -22.19 -31.47
C LEU A 691 4.46 -22.96 -32.78
N ASP A 692 4.68 -24.29 -32.73
CA ASP A 692 4.71 -25.15 -33.91
C ASP A 692 3.34 -25.24 -34.62
N ALA A 693 2.24 -25.07 -33.87
CA ALA A 693 0.89 -24.94 -34.42
C ALA A 693 0.60 -23.54 -35.02
N ALA A 694 1.39 -22.52 -34.64
CA ALA A 694 1.24 -21.13 -35.07
C ALA A 694 2.12 -20.76 -36.29
N VAL A 695 3.13 -21.58 -36.64
CA VAL A 695 3.90 -21.40 -37.88
C VAL A 695 3.02 -21.74 -39.08
N GLY A 696 2.29 -20.72 -39.57
CA GLY A 696 1.37 -20.79 -40.71
C GLY A 696 -0.13 -20.68 -40.37
N GLY A 697 -0.50 -20.49 -39.10
CA GLY A 697 -1.90 -20.41 -38.62
C GLY A 697 -2.11 -19.44 -37.44
N GLN A 698 -3.35 -19.29 -36.96
CA GLN A 698 -3.66 -18.52 -35.75
C GLN A 698 -3.17 -19.28 -34.50
N ALA A 699 -2.44 -18.59 -33.61
CA ALA A 699 -2.08 -19.15 -32.31
C ALA A 699 -3.35 -19.48 -31.50
N PRO A 700 -3.40 -20.60 -30.78
CA PRO A 700 -4.55 -20.94 -29.96
C PRO A 700 -4.76 -19.90 -28.85
N GLU A 701 -6.00 -19.71 -28.42
CA GLU A 701 -6.34 -18.83 -27.30
C GLU A 701 -5.62 -19.28 -26.02
N GLY A 702 -5.07 -18.34 -25.25
CA GLY A 702 -4.36 -18.63 -24.01
C GLY A 702 -3.06 -19.42 -24.17
N TRP A 703 -2.34 -19.26 -25.28
CA TRP A 703 -1.09 -19.98 -25.57
C TRP A 703 0.15 -19.50 -24.81
N LEU A 704 0.11 -18.32 -24.17
CA LEU A 704 1.15 -17.87 -23.24
C LEU A 704 0.82 -18.36 -21.83
N GLU A 705 1.82 -18.96 -21.18
CA GLU A 705 1.77 -19.37 -19.78
C GLU A 705 2.73 -18.53 -18.95
N SER A 706 2.32 -18.17 -17.74
CA SER A 706 3.11 -17.40 -16.79
C SER A 706 3.76 -18.30 -15.75
N ALA A 707 4.99 -17.98 -15.35
CA ALA A 707 5.70 -18.63 -14.25
C ALA A 707 6.37 -17.58 -13.35
N PRO A 708 6.23 -17.65 -12.00
CA PRO A 708 6.85 -16.69 -11.10
C PRO A 708 8.37 -16.82 -11.10
N VAL A 709 9.05 -15.70 -10.82
CA VAL A 709 10.50 -15.62 -10.60
C VAL A 709 10.81 -15.74 -9.12
N ASP A 710 11.77 -16.59 -8.78
CA ASP A 710 12.23 -16.85 -7.43
C ASP A 710 13.39 -15.91 -7.04
N PHE A 711 13.10 -14.98 -6.12
CA PHE A 711 14.04 -14.07 -5.48
C PHE A 711 14.38 -14.45 -4.03
N SER A 712 13.79 -15.52 -3.50
CA SER A 712 13.78 -15.82 -2.05
C SER A 712 15.17 -16.08 -1.43
N ALA A 713 16.16 -16.38 -2.26
CA ALA A 713 17.55 -16.56 -1.82
C ALA A 713 18.36 -15.26 -1.78
N LEU A 714 17.79 -14.13 -2.21
CA LEU A 714 18.46 -12.84 -2.38
C LEU A 714 17.78 -11.73 -1.60
N VAL A 715 16.45 -11.79 -1.48
CA VAL A 715 15.62 -10.81 -0.79
C VAL A 715 14.64 -11.57 0.11
N THR A 716 14.80 -11.40 1.42
CA THR A 716 13.88 -11.93 2.44
C THR A 716 12.77 -10.95 2.79
N GLU A 717 12.95 -9.67 2.48
CA GLU A 717 11.91 -8.65 2.62
C GLU A 717 10.68 -9.04 1.79
N THR A 718 9.48 -8.76 2.30
CA THR A 718 8.22 -9.17 1.67
C THR A 718 7.26 -7.99 1.55
N GLY A 719 6.04 -8.24 1.05
CA GLY A 719 5.05 -7.18 0.84
C GLY A 719 5.10 -6.61 -0.58
N GLN A 720 4.77 -5.33 -0.76
CA GLN A 720 4.49 -4.70 -2.06
C GLN A 720 5.76 -4.30 -2.85
N LEU A 721 6.78 -5.16 -2.83
CA LEU A 721 8.08 -4.93 -3.48
C LEU A 721 7.96 -5.02 -5.00
N SER A 722 8.36 -3.94 -5.69
CA SER A 722 8.30 -3.86 -7.16
C SER A 722 9.68 -4.03 -7.80
N TYR A 723 9.68 -4.67 -8.97
CA TYR A 723 10.85 -4.89 -9.82
C TYR A 723 10.59 -4.31 -11.20
N ALA A 724 11.64 -3.92 -11.92
CA ALA A 724 11.57 -3.42 -13.29
C ALA A 724 12.50 -4.19 -14.23
N PRO A 725 12.00 -4.81 -15.32
CA PRO A 725 12.80 -5.68 -16.16
C PRO A 725 13.36 -4.94 -17.40
N GLY A 726 14.51 -5.40 -17.90
CA GLY A 726 15.07 -5.06 -19.20
C GLY A 726 15.69 -6.28 -19.87
N ALA A 727 15.50 -6.42 -21.19
CA ALA A 727 16.01 -7.55 -21.95
C ALA A 727 17.52 -7.42 -22.22
N VAL A 728 18.30 -8.44 -21.84
CA VAL A 728 19.75 -8.53 -22.08
C VAL A 728 20.08 -9.79 -22.87
N ALA A 729 21.27 -9.86 -23.46
CA ALA A 729 21.65 -10.89 -24.44
C ALA A 729 21.55 -12.35 -23.91
N GLY A 730 21.59 -12.54 -22.59
CA GLY A 730 21.47 -13.85 -21.92
C GLY A 730 20.17 -14.06 -21.13
N GLY A 731 19.24 -13.11 -21.17
CA GLY A 731 17.99 -13.16 -20.41
C GLY A 731 17.44 -11.79 -20.04
N PHE A 732 17.24 -11.54 -18.76
CA PHE A 732 16.73 -10.26 -18.25
C PHE A 732 17.58 -9.73 -17.10
N ALA A 733 17.75 -8.42 -17.06
CA ALA A 733 18.14 -7.69 -15.85
C ALA A 733 16.87 -7.17 -15.18
N LEU A 734 16.77 -7.29 -13.86
CA LEU A 734 15.65 -6.78 -13.07
C LEU A 734 16.20 -5.93 -11.93
N VAL A 735 15.83 -4.66 -11.88
CA VAL A 735 16.18 -3.76 -10.78
C VAL A 735 15.01 -3.67 -9.79
N GLY A 736 15.28 -3.56 -8.49
CA GLY A 736 14.27 -3.64 -7.45
C GLY A 736 14.82 -3.41 -6.04
N PRO A 737 14.30 -4.12 -5.02
CA PRO A 737 14.77 -4.02 -3.64
C PRO A 737 16.25 -4.36 -3.49
N THR A 738 16.89 -3.79 -2.47
CA THR A 738 18.27 -4.16 -2.10
C THR A 738 18.30 -5.60 -1.56
N SER A 739 19.32 -6.37 -1.92
CA SER A 739 19.56 -7.74 -1.44
C SER A 739 19.87 -7.77 0.05
N ASP A 740 19.64 -8.91 0.69
CA ASP A 740 19.85 -9.08 2.14
C ASP A 740 21.30 -8.79 2.59
N ASP A 741 22.28 -9.02 1.70
CA ASP A 741 23.70 -8.71 1.93
C ASP A 741 24.07 -7.24 1.65
N GLY A 742 23.13 -6.44 1.18
CA GLY A 742 23.30 -5.03 0.83
C GLY A 742 24.04 -4.76 -0.48
N ALA A 743 24.54 -5.79 -1.17
CA ALA A 743 25.50 -5.65 -2.27
C ALA A 743 24.87 -5.35 -3.64
N SER A 744 23.57 -5.61 -3.82
CA SER A 744 22.89 -5.50 -5.12
C SER A 744 21.48 -4.94 -4.94
N ASP A 745 21.01 -4.13 -5.87
CA ASP A 745 19.57 -3.84 -6.06
C ASP A 745 19.10 -4.32 -7.45
N THR A 746 20.00 -5.01 -8.15
CA THR A 746 19.84 -5.47 -9.51
C THR A 746 20.14 -6.96 -9.61
N TYR A 747 19.34 -7.66 -10.40
CA TYR A 747 19.31 -9.11 -10.49
C TYR A 747 19.36 -9.56 -11.94
N LEU A 748 20.03 -10.68 -12.19
CA LEU A 748 20.10 -11.32 -13.50
C LEU A 748 19.26 -12.59 -13.51
N LEU A 749 18.43 -12.71 -14.54
CA LEU A 749 17.55 -13.84 -14.79
C LEU A 749 17.93 -14.50 -16.12
N PRO A 750 18.75 -15.56 -16.12
CA PRO A 750 19.19 -16.25 -17.32
C PRO A 750 18.07 -17.08 -17.96
N VAL A 751 18.13 -17.26 -19.27
CA VAL A 751 17.19 -18.12 -20.02
C VAL A 751 17.77 -19.52 -20.16
N GLY A 752 17.04 -20.57 -19.75
CA GLY A 752 17.41 -21.97 -20.04
C GLY A 752 17.09 -22.99 -18.95
N GLU A 753 17.34 -22.70 -17.67
CA GLU A 753 17.05 -23.63 -16.55
C GLU A 753 16.67 -22.85 -15.27
N GLY A 754 15.40 -22.97 -14.87
CA GLY A 754 14.85 -22.39 -13.63
C GLY A 754 14.41 -20.93 -13.74
N SER A 755 13.39 -20.55 -12.95
CA SER A 755 12.95 -19.15 -12.81
C SER A 755 13.70 -18.42 -11.70
N ARG A 756 14.97 -18.77 -11.43
CA ARG A 756 15.70 -18.27 -10.25
C ARG A 756 16.62 -17.11 -10.63
N ALA A 757 16.49 -16.01 -9.90
CA ALA A 757 17.34 -14.83 -10.08
C ALA A 757 18.73 -15.02 -9.42
N THR A 758 19.72 -14.27 -9.89
CA THR A 758 21.07 -14.16 -9.30
C THR A 758 21.42 -12.69 -9.10
N ALA A 759 22.22 -12.36 -8.07
CA ALA A 759 22.64 -10.98 -7.85
C ALA A 759 23.60 -10.49 -8.97
N TYR A 760 23.40 -9.27 -9.44
CA TYR A 760 24.33 -8.63 -10.39
C TYR A 760 25.61 -8.14 -9.71
N GLY A 761 25.51 -7.74 -8.43
CA GLY A 761 26.64 -7.23 -7.65
C GLY A 761 26.94 -5.75 -7.89
N LYS A 762 26.00 -5.01 -8.49
CA LYS A 762 26.02 -3.55 -8.55
C LYS A 762 24.68 -2.98 -8.08
N LYS A 763 24.73 -1.74 -7.61
CA LYS A 763 23.55 -0.94 -7.26
C LYS A 763 23.28 0.18 -8.26
N ALA A 764 22.02 0.38 -8.62
CA ALA A 764 21.54 1.55 -9.36
C ALA A 764 21.61 2.81 -8.48
N SER A 765 21.37 2.69 -7.17
CA SER A 765 21.47 3.80 -6.22
C SER A 765 21.99 3.39 -4.85
N GLN A 766 22.45 4.37 -4.09
CA GLN A 766 22.63 4.23 -2.64
C GLN A 766 21.32 4.26 -1.87
N GLN A 767 20.32 4.96 -2.41
CA GLN A 767 18.99 5.06 -1.82
C GLN A 767 18.15 3.83 -2.20
N ALA A 768 17.17 3.49 -1.36
CA ALA A 768 16.15 2.49 -1.72
C ALA A 768 15.38 2.92 -2.98
N LEU A 769 15.10 1.97 -3.87
CA LEU A 769 14.41 2.21 -5.14
C LEU A 769 12.91 2.03 -4.97
N LEU A 770 12.15 3.13 -5.02
CA LEU A 770 10.71 3.13 -4.82
C LEU A 770 9.99 3.08 -6.17
N ALA A 771 9.38 1.93 -6.48
CA ALA A 771 8.67 1.66 -7.73
C ALA A 771 9.52 1.99 -9.00
N PRO A 772 10.60 1.22 -9.24
CA PRO A 772 11.49 1.48 -10.37
C PRO A 772 10.79 1.25 -11.71
N ALA A 773 11.29 1.93 -12.75
CA ALA A 773 11.08 1.59 -14.15
C ALA A 773 12.44 1.42 -14.82
N ALA A 774 12.52 0.50 -15.78
CA ALA A 774 13.79 0.18 -16.43
C ALA A 774 13.60 -0.16 -17.90
N THR A 775 14.66 0.02 -18.67
CA THR A 775 14.74 -0.49 -20.04
C THR A 775 16.19 -0.81 -20.39
N ALA A 776 16.40 -1.87 -21.17
CA ALA A 776 17.72 -2.24 -21.68
C ALA A 776 17.77 -1.87 -23.16
N TYR A 777 18.68 -0.97 -23.52
CA TYR A 777 18.76 -0.41 -24.86
C TYR A 777 20.20 -0.04 -25.24
N ARG A 778 20.62 -0.45 -26.46
CA ARG A 778 21.92 -0.11 -27.07
C ARG A 778 23.13 -0.27 -26.14
N GLY A 779 23.27 -1.44 -25.53
CA GLY A 779 24.42 -1.78 -24.70
C GLY A 779 24.37 -1.24 -23.26
N ARG A 780 23.22 -0.71 -22.83
CA ARG A 780 23.01 -0.15 -21.49
C ARG A 780 21.70 -0.60 -20.88
N PHE A 781 21.68 -0.69 -19.56
CA PHE A 781 20.47 -0.87 -18.76
C PHE A 781 20.21 0.42 -17.98
N TYR A 782 19.10 1.08 -18.29
CA TYR A 782 18.67 2.36 -17.73
C TYR A 782 17.61 2.13 -16.65
N VAL A 783 17.72 2.88 -15.56
CA VAL A 783 16.81 2.79 -14.40
C VAL A 783 16.39 4.19 -14.00
N LEU A 784 15.07 4.42 -13.94
CA LEU A 784 14.45 5.63 -13.40
C LEU A 784 13.49 5.24 -12.27
N THR A 785 13.70 5.77 -11.06
CA THR A 785 12.91 5.39 -9.87
C THR A 785 12.72 6.58 -8.93
N ALA A 786 11.70 6.50 -8.07
CA ALA A 786 11.55 7.40 -6.94
C ALA A 786 12.46 6.97 -5.78
N SER A 787 12.74 7.89 -4.86
CA SER A 787 13.48 7.63 -3.63
C SER A 787 12.93 8.46 -2.46
N GLN A 788 13.25 8.06 -1.22
CA GLN A 788 12.65 8.62 -0.01
C GLN A 788 13.16 10.03 0.33
N ASN A 789 14.42 10.33 0.02
CA ASN A 789 15.07 11.59 0.37
C ASN A 789 15.50 12.37 -0.88
N GLU A 790 15.77 13.66 -0.73
CA GLU A 790 16.29 14.51 -1.82
C GLU A 790 17.49 13.83 -2.53
N PRO A 791 17.50 13.74 -3.87
CA PRO A 791 16.65 14.42 -4.86
C PRO A 791 15.29 13.75 -5.17
N TYR A 792 14.87 12.74 -4.41
CA TYR A 792 13.60 11.99 -4.51
C TYR A 792 13.39 11.22 -5.81
N ARG A 793 14.36 11.26 -6.71
CA ARG A 793 14.41 10.56 -7.98
C ARG A 793 15.84 10.11 -8.24
N VAL A 794 15.98 8.94 -8.84
CA VAL A 794 17.27 8.43 -9.30
C VAL A 794 17.14 8.10 -10.77
N PHE A 795 18.07 8.59 -11.59
CA PHE A 795 18.27 8.14 -12.96
C PHE A 795 19.71 7.65 -13.13
N SER A 796 19.85 6.38 -13.50
CA SER A 796 21.15 5.70 -13.59
C SER A 796 21.22 4.74 -14.77
N ALA A 797 22.43 4.43 -15.20
CA ALA A 797 22.68 3.46 -16.26
C ALA A 797 23.98 2.69 -16.05
N THR A 798 24.01 1.43 -16.46
CA THR A 798 25.21 0.57 -16.48
C THR A 798 25.32 -0.13 -17.82
N ALA A 799 26.55 -0.41 -18.26
CA ALA A 799 26.81 -1.18 -19.47
C ALA A 799 26.33 -2.63 -19.29
N MET A 800 25.56 -3.13 -20.26
CA MET A 800 25.10 -4.52 -20.34
C MET A 800 24.89 -4.90 -21.81
N ASP A 801 25.24 -6.12 -22.20
CA ASP A 801 24.97 -6.60 -23.55
C ASP A 801 23.46 -6.69 -23.79
N THR A 802 22.94 -5.88 -24.70
CA THR A 802 21.51 -5.86 -25.06
C THR A 802 21.30 -6.53 -26.42
N PRO A 803 20.20 -7.28 -26.62
CA PRO A 803 19.78 -7.66 -27.96
C PRO A 803 19.38 -6.42 -28.76
N ALA A 804 19.19 -6.58 -30.08
CA ALA A 804 18.52 -5.54 -30.87
C ALA A 804 17.10 -5.33 -30.33
N GLN A 805 16.70 -4.06 -30.18
CA GLN A 805 15.36 -3.71 -29.75
C GLN A 805 14.34 -4.20 -30.80
N PRO A 806 13.36 -5.04 -30.42
CA PRO A 806 12.40 -5.61 -31.37
C PRO A 806 11.58 -4.52 -32.07
N GLY A 807 11.55 -4.53 -33.41
CA GLY A 807 10.73 -3.60 -34.19
C GLY A 807 11.18 -2.13 -34.17
N ASP A 808 12.40 -1.85 -33.69
CA ASP A 808 13.00 -0.52 -33.67
C ASP A 808 13.38 -0.02 -35.09
N ALA A 809 13.65 1.28 -35.23
CA ALA A 809 14.11 1.90 -36.47
C ALA A 809 15.54 1.46 -36.81
N GLU A 810 15.82 1.29 -38.11
CA GLU A 810 17.20 1.15 -38.57
C GLU A 810 17.95 2.47 -38.34
N ILE A 811 18.90 2.45 -37.42
CA ILE A 811 19.83 3.56 -37.19
C ILE A 811 21.01 3.36 -38.14
N ALA A 812 21.26 4.32 -39.02
CA ALA A 812 22.44 4.28 -39.86
C ALA A 812 23.70 4.26 -38.96
N PRO A 813 24.67 3.35 -39.18
CA PRO A 813 25.89 3.35 -38.40
C PRO A 813 26.59 4.70 -38.55
N GLU A 814 27.11 5.25 -37.46
CA GLU A 814 27.99 6.42 -37.55
C GLU A 814 29.14 6.09 -38.51
N PRO A 815 29.46 6.99 -39.46
CA PRO A 815 30.62 6.78 -40.32
C PRO A 815 31.87 6.67 -39.43
N GLU A 816 32.72 5.67 -39.70
CA GLU A 816 33.99 5.51 -38.99
C GLU A 816 34.72 6.87 -38.90
N PRO A 817 35.27 7.24 -37.73
CA PRO A 817 35.96 8.51 -37.58
C PRO A 817 37.06 8.61 -38.63
N VAL A 818 36.90 9.60 -39.52
CA VAL A 818 37.95 9.94 -40.49
C VAL A 818 39.18 10.32 -39.68
N PRO A 819 40.38 9.75 -39.97
CA PRO A 819 41.58 10.07 -39.23
C PRO A 819 41.82 11.59 -39.25
N GLU A 820 42.02 12.17 -38.07
CA GLU A 820 42.21 13.61 -37.89
C GLU A 820 43.33 14.12 -38.82
N PRO A 821 43.09 15.18 -39.61
CA PRO A 821 44.17 15.90 -40.27
C PRO A 821 44.97 16.70 -39.23
N GLU A 822 46.30 16.71 -39.39
CA GLU A 822 47.23 17.41 -38.51
C GLU A 822 46.85 18.88 -38.24
N PRO A 823 47.10 19.39 -37.01
CA PRO A 823 46.63 20.71 -36.59
C PRO A 823 47.32 21.84 -37.36
N VAL A 824 46.51 22.70 -37.96
CA VAL A 824 46.94 23.98 -38.57
C VAL A 824 46.91 25.08 -37.49
N PRO A 825 47.88 26.01 -37.44
CA PRO A 825 48.06 26.94 -36.32
C PRO A 825 46.92 27.97 -36.17
N GLU A 826 46.57 28.26 -34.92
CA GLU A 826 45.56 29.23 -34.50
C GLU A 826 45.81 30.66 -35.00
N LYS A 827 44.71 31.39 -35.25
CA LYS A 827 44.69 32.84 -35.50
C LYS A 827 43.82 33.52 -34.42
N PRO A 828 44.17 34.75 -33.96
CA PRO A 828 43.71 35.27 -32.67
C PRO A 828 42.26 35.74 -32.64
N ALA A 829 41.68 35.68 -31.43
CA ALA A 829 40.32 36.05 -31.05
C ALA A 829 39.93 37.51 -31.36
N SER A 830 38.65 37.72 -31.66
CA SER A 830 37.99 39.03 -31.75
C SER A 830 37.18 39.33 -30.47
N PRO A 831 37.06 40.62 -30.07
CA PRO A 831 36.51 41.04 -28.78
C PRO A 831 34.96 41.07 -28.74
N PRO A 832 34.35 41.15 -27.53
CA PRO A 832 32.92 40.93 -27.31
C PRO A 832 32.06 42.14 -27.67
N ILE A 833 30.81 41.89 -28.08
CA ILE A 833 29.76 42.89 -28.33
C ILE A 833 28.73 42.84 -27.18
N PRO A 834 28.22 43.99 -26.68
CA PRO A 834 27.44 44.05 -25.46
C PRO A 834 25.93 43.84 -25.66
N ASP A 835 25.30 43.40 -24.56
CA ASP A 835 23.86 43.21 -24.34
C ASP A 835 23.01 44.44 -24.64
N THR A 836 21.82 44.20 -25.22
CA THR A 836 20.68 45.11 -25.13
C THR A 836 19.38 44.36 -24.87
N SER A 837 18.75 44.80 -23.78
CA SER A 837 17.45 44.46 -23.21
C SER A 837 16.22 44.61 -24.11
N GLY A 838 15.16 43.86 -23.81
CA GLY A 838 13.82 44.42 -23.71
C GLY A 838 12.67 43.59 -24.30
N ALA A 839 11.84 43.00 -23.45
CA ALA A 839 10.43 42.74 -23.77
C ALA A 839 9.55 42.74 -22.51
N THR A 840 8.48 43.52 -22.60
CA THR A 840 7.52 43.98 -21.60
C THR A 840 6.48 42.90 -21.23
N PRO A 841 5.97 42.86 -19.98
CA PRO A 841 4.96 41.88 -19.56
C PRO A 841 3.59 42.14 -20.20
N LYS A 842 2.91 41.08 -20.64
CA LYS A 842 1.52 41.13 -21.12
C LYS A 842 0.55 40.55 -20.08
N ALA A 843 -0.58 41.25 -19.98
CA ALA A 843 -1.58 41.18 -18.94
C ALA A 843 -2.40 39.87 -18.91
N LEU A 844 -2.77 39.49 -17.69
CA LEU A 844 -3.79 38.50 -17.34
C LEU A 844 -5.18 38.98 -17.76
N ALA A 845 -5.97 38.10 -18.35
CA ALA A 845 -7.40 38.31 -18.59
C ALA A 845 -8.23 37.32 -17.75
N SER A 846 -9.12 37.87 -16.91
CA SER A 846 -10.34 37.22 -16.39
C SER A 846 -11.44 37.30 -17.46
N THR A 847 -12.57 36.59 -17.50
CA THR A 847 -13.54 35.95 -16.57
C THR A 847 -14.27 34.88 -17.42
N GLY A 848 -14.72 33.72 -16.92
CA GLY A 848 -15.89 33.54 -16.05
C GLY A 848 -16.99 32.79 -16.82
N ASP A 849 -17.44 31.63 -16.31
CA ASP A 849 -18.85 31.23 -16.16
C ASP A 849 -19.01 29.78 -15.67
N PRO A 850 -20.16 29.43 -15.04
CA PRO A 850 -20.28 28.43 -13.97
C PRO A 850 -20.97 27.14 -14.43
N ILE A 851 -20.45 25.96 -14.09
CA ILE A 851 -21.20 24.70 -14.27
C ILE A 851 -20.94 23.72 -13.11
N ALA A 852 -22.05 23.10 -12.71
CA ALA A 852 -22.30 22.26 -11.54
C ALA A 852 -21.42 21.01 -11.41
N ALA A 853 -21.14 20.64 -10.16
CA ALA A 853 -20.46 19.41 -9.77
C ALA A 853 -21.43 18.21 -9.70
N PRO A 854 -21.08 17.04 -10.26
CA PRO A 854 -21.64 15.76 -9.85
C PRO A 854 -20.78 15.11 -8.74
N PRO A 855 -21.35 14.19 -7.93
CA PRO A 855 -20.70 13.64 -6.73
C PRO A 855 -19.70 12.53 -7.06
N PHE A 856 -18.54 12.55 -6.39
CA PHE A 856 -17.51 11.50 -6.45
C PHE A 856 -17.90 10.25 -5.67
N LEU A 857 -17.56 9.10 -6.24
CA LEU A 857 -17.72 7.76 -5.71
C LEU A 857 -16.57 7.46 -4.72
N LEU A 858 -16.85 7.46 -3.41
CA LEU A 858 -15.84 7.25 -2.35
C LEU A 858 -16.22 6.08 -1.42
N ALA A 859 -16.92 5.07 -1.95
CA ALA A 859 -17.56 4.02 -1.15
C ALA A 859 -16.92 2.63 -1.23
N ALA A 860 -15.81 2.44 -1.95
CA ALA A 860 -15.28 1.09 -2.21
C ALA A 860 -14.19 0.59 -1.24
N ILE A 861 -13.56 1.46 -0.43
CA ILE A 861 -12.39 1.07 0.39
C ILE A 861 -12.80 0.37 1.72
N ALA A 862 -14.05 0.50 2.16
CA ALA A 862 -14.51 -0.10 3.42
C ALA A 862 -14.95 -1.58 3.32
N ALA A 863 -15.06 -2.15 2.10
CA ALA A 863 -15.73 -3.43 1.88
C ALA A 863 -14.82 -4.68 1.90
N CYS A 864 -13.49 -4.53 1.90
CA CYS A 864 -12.59 -5.69 1.75
C CYS A 864 -12.33 -6.48 3.05
N LEU A 865 -12.56 -5.88 4.23
CA LEU A 865 -12.35 -6.58 5.51
C LEU A 865 -13.54 -7.44 5.96
N THR A 866 -14.75 -7.18 5.45
CA THR A 866 -15.97 -7.90 5.88
C THR A 866 -16.25 -9.19 5.08
N ALA A 867 -15.59 -9.40 3.94
CA ALA A 867 -15.85 -10.57 3.09
C ALA A 867 -15.16 -11.86 3.58
N ALA A 868 -14.08 -11.76 4.37
CA ALA A 868 -13.30 -12.93 4.82
C ALA A 868 -14.02 -13.78 5.89
N ALA A 869 -14.97 -13.21 6.63
CA ALA A 869 -15.66 -13.92 7.71
C ALA A 869 -16.90 -14.75 7.27
N SER A 870 -17.42 -14.55 6.05
CA SER A 870 -18.68 -15.16 5.61
C SER A 870 -18.53 -16.43 4.75
N GLY A 871 -17.35 -17.08 4.79
CA GLY A 871 -17.06 -18.36 4.13
C GLY A 871 -17.85 -19.54 4.71
N ARG A 872 -19.14 -19.64 4.39
CA ARG A 872 -19.99 -20.80 4.69
C ARG A 872 -19.51 -22.05 3.95
N ALA A 873 -18.72 -22.88 4.62
CA ALA A 873 -18.51 -24.27 4.24
C ALA A 873 -19.76 -25.10 4.60
N LEU A 874 -20.57 -25.44 3.60
CA LEU A 874 -21.55 -26.54 3.70
C LEU A 874 -21.49 -27.39 2.42
N SER A 875 -20.52 -28.29 2.35
CA SER A 875 -20.57 -29.42 1.42
C SER A 875 -21.62 -30.43 1.89
N ARG A 876 -22.87 -30.27 1.46
CA ARG A 876 -23.88 -31.34 1.56
C ARG A 876 -23.74 -32.26 0.35
N THR A 877 -22.92 -33.29 0.48
CA THR A 877 -23.04 -34.50 -0.34
C THR A 877 -24.44 -35.09 -0.15
N ARG A 878 -25.22 -35.21 -1.24
CA ARG A 878 -26.37 -36.13 -1.29
C ARG A 878 -26.22 -37.09 -2.47
N PRO A 879 -26.65 -38.35 -2.30
CA PRO A 879 -26.29 -39.44 -3.19
C PRO A 879 -27.09 -39.39 -4.49
N THR A 880 -26.42 -39.80 -5.56
CA THR A 880 -26.99 -40.16 -6.85
C THR A 880 -28.16 -41.13 -6.71
N SER A 881 -29.35 -40.74 -7.18
CA SER A 881 -30.37 -41.71 -7.59
C SER A 881 -30.98 -41.26 -8.92
N THR A 882 -30.85 -42.13 -9.90
CA THR A 882 -31.41 -42.10 -11.25
C THR A 882 -32.95 -42.04 -11.24
N ARG A 883 -33.58 -41.17 -12.04
CA ARG A 883 -34.60 -41.57 -13.02
C ARG A 883 -35.09 -40.45 -13.94
N ALA A 884 -35.20 -40.85 -15.20
CA ALA A 884 -35.87 -40.31 -16.37
C ALA A 884 -37.02 -39.31 -16.14
N GLY A 885 -37.05 -38.29 -17.01
CA GLY A 885 -37.96 -37.17 -16.93
C GLY A 885 -39.35 -37.36 -17.55
N THR A 886 -40.12 -36.27 -17.52
CA THR A 886 -41.13 -35.90 -18.53
C THR A 886 -41.71 -34.51 -18.22
N ARG A 887 -41.52 -33.58 -19.18
CA ARG A 887 -42.43 -32.54 -19.71
C ARG A 887 -43.60 -31.93 -18.88
N ARG A 888 -43.77 -30.62 -19.15
CA ARG A 888 -44.91 -29.68 -18.99
C ARG A 888 -44.99 -29.01 -17.60
N GLY A 889 -45.17 -27.70 -17.44
CA GLY A 889 -45.60 -26.64 -18.36
C GLY A 889 -46.69 -25.81 -17.67
N ARG A 890 -46.36 -24.54 -17.38
CA ARG A 890 -47.24 -23.37 -17.14
C ARG A 890 -48.54 -23.56 -16.32
N SER A 891 -48.56 -22.92 -15.15
CA SER A 891 -49.42 -21.76 -14.88
C SER A 891 -48.77 -20.90 -13.82
#